data_AF-A0A2M8BKZ2-F1
#
_entry.id   AF-A0A2M8BKZ2-F1
#
_cell.length_a   1.000
_cell.length_b   1.000
_cell.length_c   1.000
_cell.angle_alpha   90.00
_cell.angle_beta   90.00
_cell.angle_gamma   90.00
#
_symmetry.space_group_name_H-M   'P 1'
#
loop_
_entity.id
_entity.type
_entity.pdbx_description
1 polymer ?
#
loop_
_entity_poly.entity_id
_entity_poly.type
_entity_poly.pdbx_seq_one_letter_code
_entity_poly.pdbx_strand_id
1 'polypeptide(L)'
;MTTNPRSDNYVFGRADESVTTTAGHMGEALPERHGALIEVLRPALFLQRMLHEAGVTTVGELAACDPKDFDDWPNVGPRKAEELLHLWSKAHTYLSSIEEKDEVGLGLLLPAADRQASKSTRSAAETSQRPLEADGILSRDTVLTRLAPRGIDAGTPWSAVLPGLPTRVVNILIAQNFETLGQVLDLVFSQPDGKMAGSLINRNGRVLGPYGQTSLMRTLRDAIERVLVAEPSPLVVGASQPKQKAQQLLRELEKQGIASDARWSRIFGVLPLRMRDGLHEHGLETVGELVDCVFNRAAEVRKWENIGSTSLHATRKVIEAVATLGHENFLYEGPTPASIEELYARMIGVLSEREREILVRHYIEDATLKEIAEPYALTRQRVQQIIVKVLHALHNRFGALAQKLLEPLLSAIGDGGGLIHSSRLERDFGITPLGKVRFCLEVATDRPTYLWRQTYLTLNQAELETAIDGFRTGVKAVKTSDLSWGELQRILEASTGMSLTAEPLREFARVALQGEFSATGIRPHRSVQRHSSSPGYPQDRHMWDDIEDILSGRIHPVRSAEIVAGLIRRGYPDTEKTRRKVHKFTVRWSRTGRLVRSGIGFFQLPAGGDSAPRESRLEVNPTAKAKNRKKSKGIVTDAKSEPVRERKAEAKAMGGAILAVLAARELAVSHELEARIRATTDLDTLNRWIQCVVTAVSAEALLEVPKD
;
A
#
# COMPACT_ATOMS: atom_id res chain seq x y z
N MET A 1 64.82 36.11 -6.78
CA MET A 1 65.47 35.60 -8.01
C MET A 1 64.87 34.22 -8.27
N THR A 2 63.78 34.07 -9.05
CA THR A 2 63.71 34.00 -10.53
C THR A 2 64.51 32.78 -11.04
N THR A 3 64.00 31.81 -11.81
CA THR A 3 63.10 31.87 -12.97
C THR A 3 62.52 30.48 -13.32
N ASN A 4 61.40 30.50 -14.06
CA ASN A 4 60.81 29.44 -14.90
C ASN A 4 61.81 28.91 -15.96
N PRO A 5 61.62 27.74 -16.61
CA PRO A 5 60.78 27.72 -17.83
C PRO A 5 60.01 26.40 -18.19
N ARG A 6 58.93 26.60 -18.96
CA ARG A 6 58.41 25.88 -20.17
C ARG A 6 59.23 24.66 -20.67
N SER A 7 58.72 23.66 -21.38
CA SER A 7 57.41 23.15 -21.86
C SER A 7 57.80 22.00 -22.81
N ASP A 8 57.14 20.84 -22.80
CA ASP A 8 56.90 20.05 -24.03
C ASP A 8 55.97 18.83 -23.82
N ASN A 9 54.94 18.83 -24.67
CA ASN A 9 54.21 17.74 -25.35
C ASN A 9 54.21 16.30 -24.79
N TYR A 10 53.01 15.79 -24.49
CA TYR A 10 52.66 14.39 -24.73
C TYR A 10 51.27 14.25 -25.37
N VAL A 11 51.24 13.39 -26.38
CA VAL A 11 50.19 13.13 -27.36
C VAL A 11 49.08 12.23 -26.78
N PHE A 12 47.83 12.54 -27.12
CA PHE A 12 46.64 11.74 -26.79
C PHE A 12 46.61 10.42 -27.58
N GLY A 13 46.65 9.29 -26.88
CA GLY A 13 46.22 7.98 -27.39
C GLY A 13 44.76 7.73 -26.99
N ARG A 14 43.86 7.62 -27.97
CA ARG A 14 42.49 7.11 -27.81
C ARG A 14 42.57 5.57 -27.87
N ALA A 15 42.13 4.90 -26.81
CA ALA A 15 41.81 3.47 -26.87
C ALA A 15 40.31 3.33 -27.16
N ASP A 16 39.98 2.92 -28.38
CA ASP A 16 38.66 2.42 -28.73
C ASP A 16 38.55 0.98 -28.21
N GLU A 17 37.63 0.74 -27.27
CA GLU A 17 37.22 -0.61 -26.88
C GLU A 17 36.22 -1.13 -27.92
N SER A 18 36.63 -2.18 -28.62
CA SER A 18 35.85 -2.89 -29.62
C SER A 18 34.86 -3.83 -28.93
N VAL A 19 33.57 -3.56 -29.11
CA VAL A 19 32.50 -4.53 -28.83
C VAL A 19 32.48 -5.51 -30.00
N THR A 20 32.71 -6.78 -29.71
CA THR A 20 32.65 -7.89 -30.66
C THR A 20 31.19 -8.25 -30.94
N THR A 21 30.69 -7.84 -32.09
CA THR A 21 29.38 -8.26 -32.60
C THR A 21 29.51 -9.67 -33.19
N THR A 22 28.94 -10.68 -32.53
CA THR A 22 28.79 -12.02 -33.10
C THR A 22 27.51 -12.04 -33.94
N ALA A 23 27.65 -11.91 -35.26
CA ALA A 23 26.53 -12.05 -36.19
C ALA A 23 26.23 -13.53 -36.43
N GLY A 24 25.24 -14.07 -35.72
CA GLY A 24 24.63 -15.37 -36.00
C GLY A 24 23.55 -15.24 -37.08
N HIS A 25 23.57 -16.14 -38.05
CA HIS A 25 22.56 -16.27 -39.11
C HIS A 25 21.14 -16.43 -38.54
N MET A 26 20.24 -15.51 -38.89
CA MET A 26 18.80 -15.66 -38.68
C MET A 26 18.23 -16.57 -39.76
N GLY A 27 18.06 -17.85 -39.42
CA GLY A 27 17.25 -18.80 -40.18
C GLY A 27 15.76 -18.62 -39.89
N GLU A 28 14.94 -18.96 -40.88
CA GLU A 28 13.47 -18.86 -40.88
C GLU A 28 12.83 -19.47 -39.62
N ALA A 29 12.00 -18.68 -38.92
CA ALA A 29 11.40 -19.03 -37.64
C ALA A 29 10.10 -19.85 -37.78
N LEU A 30 10.02 -20.92 -37.00
CA LEU A 30 8.83 -21.77 -36.81
C LEU A 30 7.70 -20.98 -36.08
N PRO A 31 6.51 -20.82 -36.68
CA PRO A 31 5.47 -19.90 -36.19
C PRO A 31 4.67 -20.37 -34.96
N GLU A 32 4.74 -21.63 -34.54
CA GLU A 32 3.79 -22.17 -33.55
C GLU A 32 4.14 -21.89 -32.07
N ARG A 33 5.37 -21.47 -31.75
CA ARG A 33 5.87 -21.41 -30.36
C ARG A 33 5.87 -20.01 -29.72
N HIS A 34 5.64 -18.99 -30.53
CA HIS A 34 5.63 -17.57 -30.14
C HIS A 34 4.26 -17.10 -29.57
N GLY A 35 3.25 -17.96 -29.60
CA GLY A 35 1.84 -17.63 -29.32
C GLY A 35 1.41 -17.55 -27.86
N ALA A 36 2.34 -17.62 -26.89
CA ALA A 36 1.97 -17.44 -25.47
C ALA A 36 1.37 -16.05 -25.26
N LEU A 37 0.21 -15.97 -24.61
CA LEU A 37 -0.47 -14.70 -24.35
C LEU A 37 0.37 -13.77 -23.45
N ILE A 38 0.34 -12.47 -23.75
CA ILE A 38 1.17 -11.46 -23.06
C ILE A 38 0.87 -11.36 -21.55
N GLU A 39 -0.31 -11.79 -21.12
CA GLU A 39 -0.73 -11.89 -19.72
C GLU A 39 0.20 -12.75 -18.87
N VAL A 40 0.91 -13.71 -19.46
CA VAL A 40 1.88 -14.55 -18.75
C VAL A 40 3.01 -13.71 -18.12
N LEU A 41 3.38 -12.59 -18.75
CA LEU A 41 4.39 -11.65 -18.22
C LEU A 41 3.85 -10.73 -17.12
N ARG A 42 2.54 -10.79 -16.83
CA ARG A 42 1.82 -9.97 -15.84
C ARG A 42 2.08 -8.45 -16.00
N PRO A 43 1.85 -7.87 -17.18
CA PRO A 43 1.97 -6.42 -17.36
C PRO A 43 0.99 -5.66 -16.46
N ALA A 44 1.35 -4.43 -16.08
CA ALA A 44 0.39 -3.52 -15.47
C ALA A 44 -0.79 -3.27 -16.44
N LEU A 45 -2.02 -3.11 -15.93
CA LEU A 45 -3.24 -2.99 -16.75
C LEU A 45 -3.16 -1.93 -17.86
N PHE A 46 -2.45 -0.82 -17.61
CA PHE A 46 -2.30 0.23 -18.61
C PHE A 46 -1.31 -0.16 -19.73
N LEU A 47 -0.28 -0.96 -19.43
CA LEU A 47 0.64 -1.52 -20.42
C LEU A 47 -0.06 -2.60 -21.23
N GLN A 48 -0.86 -3.47 -20.58
CA GLN A 48 -1.65 -4.48 -21.28
C GLN A 48 -2.57 -3.87 -22.33
N ARG A 49 -3.29 -2.80 -21.97
CA ARG A 49 -4.14 -2.07 -22.90
C ARG A 49 -3.34 -1.46 -24.06
N MET A 50 -2.18 -0.88 -23.76
CA MET A 50 -1.33 -0.24 -24.76
C MET A 50 -0.71 -1.24 -25.74
N LEU A 51 -0.24 -2.38 -25.24
CA LEU A 51 0.27 -3.50 -26.04
C LEU A 51 -0.85 -4.01 -26.96
N HIS A 52 -2.07 -4.19 -26.44
CA HIS A 52 -3.21 -4.58 -27.25
C HIS A 52 -3.61 -3.50 -28.28
N GLU A 53 -3.51 -2.21 -27.97
CA GLU A 53 -3.74 -1.11 -28.92
C GLU A 53 -2.66 -1.07 -30.01
N ALA A 54 -1.43 -1.48 -29.69
CA ALA A 54 -0.32 -1.65 -30.62
C ALA A 54 -0.34 -2.98 -31.39
N GLY A 55 -1.35 -3.83 -31.17
CA GLY A 55 -1.47 -5.15 -31.82
C GLY A 55 -0.53 -6.22 -31.26
N VAL A 56 0.10 -5.98 -30.10
CA VAL A 56 0.97 -6.92 -29.40
C VAL A 56 0.16 -7.68 -28.36
N THR A 57 -0.21 -8.92 -28.70
CA THR A 57 -1.05 -9.82 -27.89
C THR A 57 -0.31 -11.03 -27.34
N THR A 58 0.85 -11.35 -27.91
CA THR A 58 1.67 -12.51 -27.51
C THR A 58 3.07 -12.09 -27.04
N VAL A 59 3.70 -12.98 -26.27
CA VAL A 59 5.09 -12.81 -25.79
C VAL A 59 6.07 -12.73 -26.95
N GLY A 60 5.85 -13.51 -28.01
CA GLY A 60 6.68 -13.46 -29.21
C GLY A 60 6.54 -12.15 -29.99
N GLU A 61 5.32 -11.62 -30.12
CA GLU A 61 5.09 -10.31 -30.73
C GLU A 61 5.81 -9.19 -29.95
N LEU A 62 5.77 -9.24 -28.61
CA LEU A 62 6.50 -8.26 -27.80
C LEU A 62 8.02 -8.41 -27.98
N ALA A 63 8.54 -9.65 -27.95
CA ALA A 63 9.97 -9.90 -28.12
C ALA A 63 10.50 -9.46 -29.49
N ALA A 64 9.63 -9.49 -30.52
CA ALA A 64 9.93 -9.06 -31.87
C ALA A 64 9.90 -7.54 -32.08
N CYS A 65 9.35 -6.76 -31.13
CA CYS A 65 9.42 -5.29 -31.20
C CYS A 65 10.88 -4.81 -31.02
N ASP A 66 11.30 -3.79 -31.78
CA ASP A 66 12.55 -3.07 -31.51
C ASP A 66 12.34 -2.18 -30.26
N PRO A 67 13.13 -2.34 -29.18
CA PRO A 67 12.99 -1.52 -27.98
C PRO A 67 13.13 -0.01 -28.23
N LYS A 68 13.79 0.39 -29.31
CA LYS A 68 13.93 1.81 -29.68
C LYS A 68 12.61 2.44 -30.10
N ASP A 69 11.68 1.65 -30.62
CA ASP A 69 10.39 2.14 -31.10
C ASP A 69 9.43 2.45 -29.95
N PHE A 70 9.70 1.98 -28.72
CA PHE A 70 8.83 2.22 -27.58
C PHE A 70 8.68 3.70 -27.24
N ASP A 71 9.71 4.52 -27.47
CA ASP A 71 9.63 5.97 -27.25
C ASP A 71 8.71 6.67 -28.27
N ASP A 72 8.51 6.06 -29.45
CA ASP A 72 7.68 6.58 -30.53
C ASP A 72 6.22 6.11 -30.45
N TRP A 73 5.91 5.20 -29.52
CA TRP A 73 4.54 4.69 -29.35
C TRP A 73 3.59 5.79 -28.82
N PRO A 74 2.35 5.88 -29.35
CA PRO A 74 1.40 6.90 -28.93
C PRO A 74 1.13 6.86 -27.41
N ASN A 75 1.28 8.00 -26.74
CA ASN A 75 1.05 8.16 -25.31
C ASN A 75 2.04 7.40 -24.39
N VAL A 76 3.19 7.00 -24.93
CA VAL A 76 4.32 6.48 -24.14
C VAL A 76 5.21 7.65 -23.72
N GLY A 77 5.27 7.89 -22.42
CA GLY A 77 6.25 8.80 -21.84
C GLY A 77 7.49 8.01 -21.39
N PRO A 78 8.59 8.68 -21.02
CA PRO A 78 9.87 8.03 -20.70
C PRO A 78 9.76 6.95 -19.61
N ARG A 79 8.91 7.19 -18.59
CA ARG A 79 8.65 6.18 -17.55
C ARG A 79 7.94 4.93 -18.10
N LYS A 80 7.00 5.11 -19.03
CA LYS A 80 6.28 3.99 -19.64
C LYS A 80 7.18 3.23 -20.62
N ALA A 81 8.07 3.92 -21.32
CA ALA A 81 9.07 3.29 -22.18
C ALA A 81 10.02 2.40 -21.36
N GLU A 82 10.46 2.87 -20.18
CA GLU A 82 11.27 2.07 -19.25
C GLU A 82 10.53 0.81 -18.76
N GLU A 83 9.25 0.93 -18.43
CA GLU A 83 8.43 -0.23 -18.04
C GLU A 83 8.17 -1.20 -19.20
N LEU A 84 8.00 -0.71 -20.44
CA LEU A 84 7.91 -1.54 -21.66
C LEU A 84 9.22 -2.26 -21.93
N LEU A 85 10.37 -1.59 -21.76
CA LEU A 85 11.69 -2.18 -21.91
C LEU A 85 11.92 -3.31 -20.88
N HIS A 86 11.47 -3.11 -19.64
CA HIS A 86 11.52 -4.15 -18.62
C HIS A 86 10.64 -5.36 -18.99
N LEU A 87 9.44 -5.12 -19.52
CA LEU A 87 8.53 -6.18 -19.97
C LEU A 87 9.09 -6.93 -21.19
N TRP A 88 9.73 -6.22 -22.12
CA TRP A 88 10.43 -6.78 -23.28
C TRP A 88 11.59 -7.70 -22.85
N SER A 89 12.40 -7.28 -21.87
CA SER A 89 13.47 -8.12 -21.32
C SER A 89 12.93 -9.41 -20.67
N LYS A 90 11.77 -9.32 -20.00
CA LYS A 90 11.07 -10.50 -19.48
C LYS A 90 10.57 -11.42 -20.58
N ALA A 91 10.07 -10.87 -21.70
CA ALA A 91 9.64 -11.66 -22.85
C ALA A 91 10.79 -12.50 -23.42
N HIS A 92 11.97 -11.91 -23.62
CA HIS A 92 13.17 -12.63 -24.07
C HIS A 92 13.61 -13.70 -23.07
N THR A 93 13.65 -13.38 -21.77
CA THR A 93 13.98 -14.37 -20.73
C THR A 93 13.02 -15.55 -20.73
N TYR A 94 11.73 -15.28 -20.91
CA TYR A 94 10.69 -16.30 -20.98
C TYR A 94 10.90 -17.22 -22.19
N LEU A 95 11.16 -16.66 -23.38
CA LEU A 95 11.40 -17.44 -24.60
C LEU A 95 12.68 -18.29 -24.49
N SER A 96 13.79 -17.74 -23.99
CA SER A 96 15.02 -18.51 -23.77
C SER A 96 14.83 -19.66 -22.77
N SER A 97 14.00 -19.47 -21.73
CA SER A 97 13.72 -20.53 -20.76
C SER A 97 12.89 -21.70 -21.33
N ILE A 98 12.17 -21.47 -22.43
CA ILE A 98 11.45 -22.51 -23.16
C ILE A 98 12.42 -23.29 -24.05
N GLU A 99 13.34 -22.59 -24.73
CA GLU A 99 14.37 -23.21 -25.58
C GLU A 99 15.30 -24.12 -24.77
N GLU A 100 15.76 -23.67 -23.60
CA GLU A 100 16.66 -24.43 -22.73
C GLU A 100 16.02 -25.73 -22.20
N LYS A 101 14.70 -25.73 -21.96
CA LYS A 101 13.98 -26.94 -21.54
C LYS A 101 13.84 -27.98 -22.65
N ASP A 102 13.80 -27.55 -23.91
CA ASP A 102 13.71 -28.45 -25.05
C ASP A 102 15.08 -29.08 -25.39
N GLU A 103 16.18 -28.36 -25.22
CA GLU A 103 17.53 -28.93 -25.40
C GLU A 103 17.85 -30.01 -24.35
N VAL A 104 17.41 -29.82 -23.11
CA VAL A 104 17.56 -30.83 -22.04
C VAL A 104 16.63 -32.04 -22.26
N GLY A 105 15.49 -31.84 -22.95
CA GLY A 105 14.54 -32.91 -23.30
C GLY A 105 14.94 -33.78 -24.49
N LEU A 106 15.78 -33.27 -25.41
CA LEU A 106 16.21 -33.97 -26.62
C LEU A 106 17.57 -34.67 -26.50
N GLY A 107 18.33 -34.43 -25.42
CA GLY A 107 19.69 -34.95 -25.24
C GLY A 107 19.85 -36.30 -24.52
N LEU A 108 18.77 -36.95 -24.06
CA LEU A 108 18.82 -38.17 -23.24
C LEU A 108 17.87 -39.27 -23.74
N LEU A 109 18.15 -39.89 -24.90
CA LEU A 109 17.59 -41.19 -25.33
C LEU A 109 18.43 -41.69 -26.53
N LEU A 110 19.48 -42.52 -26.35
CA LEU A 110 19.55 -44.01 -26.47
C LEU A 110 20.96 -44.36 -27.04
N PRO A 111 21.50 -45.62 -27.01
CA PRO A 111 20.77 -46.90 -27.01
C PRO A 111 21.37 -48.08 -26.21
N ALA A 112 20.52 -49.06 -25.84
CA ALA A 112 20.74 -50.50 -26.10
C ALA A 112 19.55 -51.38 -25.60
N ALA A 113 18.94 -52.07 -26.57
CA ALA A 113 18.38 -53.44 -26.62
C ALA A 113 17.65 -54.12 -25.44
N ASP A 114 16.57 -54.81 -25.85
CA ASP A 114 16.05 -56.10 -25.34
C ASP A 114 15.25 -56.17 -24.02
N ARG A 115 13.91 -56.19 -24.11
CA ARG A 115 13.05 -57.40 -24.03
C ARG A 115 11.57 -57.09 -23.81
N GLN A 116 10.75 -57.97 -24.39
CA GLN A 116 9.30 -58.08 -24.31
C GLN A 116 8.74 -58.11 -22.87
N ALA A 117 7.56 -57.50 -22.67
CA ALA A 117 6.29 -58.19 -22.39
C ALA A 117 5.32 -57.35 -21.54
N SER A 118 4.04 -57.42 -21.91
CA SER A 118 2.84 -57.21 -21.06
C SER A 118 2.27 -55.79 -20.88
N LYS A 119 1.25 -55.54 -21.73
CA LYS A 119 -0.03 -54.83 -21.48
C LYS A 119 -0.32 -54.44 -20.02
N SER A 120 -0.83 -53.22 -19.80
CA SER A 120 -2.25 -52.96 -19.47
C SER A 120 -2.48 -51.58 -18.85
N THR A 121 -3.57 -50.94 -19.30
CA THR A 121 -4.41 -49.94 -18.59
C THR A 121 -3.82 -48.57 -18.23
N ARG A 122 -3.98 -47.61 -19.15
CA ARG A 122 -4.60 -46.29 -18.93
C ARG A 122 -4.57 -45.47 -20.24
N SER A 123 -5.57 -45.69 -21.09
CA SER A 123 -5.89 -44.80 -22.21
C SER A 123 -7.42 -44.77 -22.31
N ALA A 124 -8.01 -43.83 -21.55
CA ALA A 124 -9.41 -43.41 -21.62
C ALA A 124 -9.62 -42.27 -20.61
N ALA A 125 -9.03 -41.10 -20.84
CA ALA A 125 -9.35 -39.88 -20.09
C ALA A 125 -9.00 -38.57 -20.83
N GLU A 126 -8.20 -38.61 -21.89
CA GLU A 126 -7.81 -37.40 -22.63
C GLU A 126 -8.35 -37.44 -24.06
N THR A 127 -9.67 -37.35 -24.21
CA THR A 127 -10.27 -36.99 -25.51
C THR A 127 -11.65 -36.36 -25.34
N SER A 128 -11.70 -35.05 -25.03
CA SER A 128 -12.69 -34.10 -25.57
C SER A 128 -12.74 -32.81 -24.74
N GLN A 129 -11.89 -31.85 -25.12
CA GLN A 129 -12.24 -30.43 -25.03
C GLN A 129 -12.07 -29.85 -26.43
N ARG A 130 -12.97 -30.25 -27.35
CA ARG A 130 -13.16 -29.49 -28.60
C ARG A 130 -14.02 -28.27 -28.26
N PRO A 131 -13.67 -27.06 -28.74
CA PRO A 131 -14.56 -25.91 -28.67
C PRO A 131 -15.89 -26.24 -29.34
N LEU A 132 -17.00 -25.94 -28.66
CA LEU A 132 -18.37 -26.15 -29.13
C LEU A 132 -18.74 -25.36 -30.40
N GLU A 133 -17.82 -24.55 -30.94
CA GLU A 133 -18.04 -23.74 -32.15
C GLU A 133 -18.11 -24.58 -33.44
N ALA A 134 -17.65 -25.84 -33.42
CA ALA A 134 -17.66 -26.69 -34.62
C ALA A 134 -19.04 -27.29 -34.95
N ASP A 135 -19.97 -27.36 -34.00
CA ASP A 135 -21.28 -27.99 -34.18
C ASP A 135 -22.43 -27.00 -33.94
N GLY A 136 -22.63 -26.09 -34.89
CA GLY A 136 -23.86 -25.32 -35.03
C GLY A 136 -24.02 -24.13 -34.07
N ILE A 137 -24.63 -23.07 -34.59
CA ILE A 137 -24.96 -21.86 -33.83
C ILE A 137 -25.85 -22.25 -32.64
N LEU A 138 -25.37 -22.07 -31.42
CA LEU A 138 -26.17 -22.19 -30.19
C LEU A 138 -27.42 -21.32 -30.35
N SER A 139 -28.58 -21.95 -30.47
CA SER A 139 -29.88 -21.27 -30.50
C SER A 139 -30.51 -21.30 -29.10
N ARG A 140 -31.42 -20.35 -28.85
CA ARG A 140 -32.24 -20.29 -27.63
C ARG A 140 -32.86 -21.66 -27.28
N ASP A 141 -33.49 -22.29 -28.26
CA ASP A 141 -34.21 -23.55 -28.03
C ASP A 141 -33.25 -24.72 -27.80
N THR A 142 -32.07 -24.71 -28.42
CA THR A 142 -31.00 -25.69 -28.11
C THR A 142 -30.51 -25.56 -26.67
N VAL A 143 -30.33 -24.33 -26.18
CA VAL A 143 -29.94 -24.08 -24.78
C VAL A 143 -31.03 -24.60 -23.82
N LEU A 144 -32.29 -24.24 -24.04
CA LEU A 144 -33.41 -24.69 -23.20
C LEU A 144 -33.57 -26.21 -23.23
N THR A 145 -33.45 -26.84 -24.41
CA THR A 145 -33.54 -28.30 -24.57
C THR A 145 -32.43 -29.02 -23.80
N ARG A 146 -31.20 -28.48 -23.79
CA ARG A 146 -30.09 -29.04 -23.02
C ARG A 146 -30.25 -28.84 -21.50
N LEU A 147 -30.96 -27.80 -21.08
CA LEU A 147 -31.21 -27.51 -19.67
C LEU A 147 -32.45 -28.21 -19.12
N ALA A 148 -33.41 -28.59 -19.96
CA ALA A 148 -34.66 -29.25 -19.57
C ALA A 148 -34.47 -30.54 -18.72
N PRO A 149 -33.50 -31.44 -18.99
CA PRO A 149 -33.23 -32.60 -18.13
C PRO A 149 -32.83 -32.24 -16.69
N ARG A 150 -32.43 -30.98 -16.44
CA ARG A 150 -32.07 -30.46 -15.11
C ARG A 150 -33.26 -29.78 -14.41
N GLY A 151 -34.47 -29.86 -14.97
CA GLY A 151 -35.64 -29.14 -14.47
C GLY A 151 -35.55 -27.63 -14.65
N ILE A 152 -34.69 -27.15 -15.55
CA ILE A 152 -34.55 -25.73 -15.88
C ILE A 152 -35.31 -25.46 -17.17
N ASP A 153 -36.24 -24.50 -17.13
CA ASP A 153 -37.04 -24.04 -18.26
C ASP A 153 -36.87 -22.53 -18.48
N ALA A 154 -37.61 -21.98 -19.47
CA ALA A 154 -37.57 -20.55 -19.77
C ALA A 154 -38.15 -19.68 -18.65
N GLY A 155 -39.02 -20.21 -17.78
CA GLY A 155 -39.61 -19.51 -16.65
C GLY A 155 -38.72 -19.50 -15.41
N THR A 156 -37.70 -20.35 -15.37
CA THR A 156 -36.79 -20.49 -14.23
C THR A 156 -36.05 -19.15 -14.00
N PRO A 157 -35.96 -18.66 -12.75
CA PRO A 157 -35.26 -17.40 -12.47
C PRO A 157 -33.81 -17.44 -12.95
N TRP A 158 -33.38 -16.46 -13.77
CA TRP A 158 -32.02 -16.51 -14.35
C TRP A 158 -30.93 -16.53 -13.26
N SER A 159 -31.19 -15.91 -12.11
CA SER A 159 -30.25 -15.84 -10.98
C SER A 159 -30.01 -17.18 -10.30
N ALA A 160 -30.91 -18.16 -10.45
CA ALA A 160 -30.73 -19.52 -9.99
C ALA A 160 -29.89 -20.36 -10.98
N VAL A 161 -29.93 -20.01 -12.27
CA VAL A 161 -29.30 -20.77 -13.35
C VAL A 161 -27.90 -20.27 -13.68
N LEU A 162 -27.67 -18.95 -13.64
CA LEU A 162 -26.41 -18.31 -14.03
C LEU A 162 -25.67 -17.74 -12.80
N PRO A 163 -25.15 -18.58 -11.89
CA PRO A 163 -24.43 -18.10 -10.71
C PRO A 163 -23.10 -17.43 -11.10
N GLY A 164 -22.68 -16.45 -10.30
CA GLY A 164 -21.36 -15.83 -10.44
C GLY A 164 -21.23 -14.82 -11.59
N LEU A 165 -22.34 -14.30 -12.13
CA LEU A 165 -22.29 -13.16 -13.05
C LEU A 165 -21.64 -11.93 -12.39
N PRO A 166 -20.78 -11.18 -13.10
CA PRO A 166 -20.22 -9.94 -12.57
C PRO A 166 -21.30 -8.96 -12.11
N THR A 167 -21.06 -8.24 -11.02
CA THR A 167 -22.04 -7.30 -10.42
C THR A 167 -22.59 -6.30 -11.43
N ARG A 168 -21.77 -5.86 -12.38
CA ARG A 168 -22.20 -4.95 -13.46
C ARG A 168 -23.26 -5.58 -14.35
N VAL A 169 -23.10 -6.86 -14.72
CA VAL A 169 -24.07 -7.61 -15.53
C VAL A 169 -25.36 -7.82 -14.76
N VAL A 170 -25.28 -8.27 -13.51
CA VAL A 170 -26.43 -8.44 -12.61
C VAL A 170 -27.24 -7.15 -12.50
N ASN A 171 -26.58 -6.00 -12.27
CA ASN A 171 -27.25 -4.71 -12.18
C ASN A 171 -27.95 -4.30 -13.49
N ILE A 172 -27.42 -4.70 -14.65
CA ILE A 172 -28.05 -4.42 -15.94
C ILE A 172 -29.30 -5.30 -16.10
N LEU A 173 -29.20 -6.60 -15.84
CA LEU A 173 -30.36 -7.51 -15.91
C LEU A 173 -31.49 -7.04 -14.98
N ILE A 174 -31.16 -6.64 -13.76
CA ILE A 174 -32.13 -6.07 -12.80
C ILE A 174 -32.71 -4.75 -13.31
N ALA A 175 -31.88 -3.84 -13.84
CA ALA A 175 -32.37 -2.56 -14.38
C ALA A 175 -33.28 -2.72 -15.61
N GLN A 176 -33.18 -3.85 -16.32
CA GLN A 176 -34.07 -4.21 -17.42
C GLN A 176 -35.31 -5.00 -16.97
N ASN A 177 -35.48 -5.23 -15.65
CA ASN A 177 -36.53 -6.09 -15.09
C ASN A 177 -36.54 -7.50 -15.70
N PHE A 178 -35.36 -8.05 -16.00
CA PHE A 178 -35.27 -9.46 -16.36
C PHE A 178 -35.34 -10.30 -15.09
N GLU A 179 -36.32 -11.19 -15.04
CA GLU A 179 -36.62 -12.10 -13.93
C GLU A 179 -36.30 -13.55 -14.32
N THR A 180 -36.52 -13.92 -15.58
CA THR A 180 -36.44 -15.32 -16.04
C THR A 180 -35.26 -15.59 -16.96
N LEU A 181 -34.82 -16.86 -17.03
CA LEU A 181 -33.79 -17.30 -17.96
C LEU A 181 -34.21 -17.04 -19.41
N GLY A 182 -35.49 -17.26 -19.74
CA GLY A 182 -36.03 -17.00 -21.07
C GLY A 182 -35.76 -15.58 -21.56
N GLN A 183 -35.99 -14.57 -20.73
CA GLN A 183 -35.71 -13.16 -21.07
C GLN A 183 -34.22 -12.89 -21.31
N VAL A 184 -33.34 -13.53 -20.53
CA VAL A 184 -31.89 -13.42 -20.72
C VAL A 184 -31.44 -14.12 -22.00
N LEU A 185 -32.02 -15.28 -22.33
CA LEU A 185 -31.74 -15.98 -23.57
C LEU A 185 -32.28 -15.20 -24.78
N ASP A 186 -33.47 -14.63 -24.68
CA ASP A 186 -34.02 -13.74 -25.70
C ASP A 186 -33.07 -12.57 -25.94
N LEU A 187 -32.58 -11.91 -24.88
CA LEU A 187 -31.57 -10.86 -24.99
C LEU A 187 -30.30 -11.32 -25.72
N VAL A 188 -29.79 -12.52 -25.42
CA VAL A 188 -28.51 -13.02 -25.97
C VAL A 188 -28.65 -13.53 -27.41
N PHE A 189 -29.81 -14.07 -27.79
CA PHE A 189 -30.01 -14.78 -29.05
C PHE A 189 -30.95 -14.09 -30.05
N SER A 190 -31.63 -13.00 -29.70
CA SER A 190 -32.62 -12.34 -30.59
C SER A 190 -32.05 -11.54 -31.76
N GLN A 191 -30.72 -11.41 -31.92
CA GLN A 191 -30.12 -10.65 -33.02
C GLN A 191 -28.79 -11.28 -33.49
N PRO A 192 -28.71 -11.86 -34.70
CA PRO A 192 -27.47 -12.42 -35.25
C PRO A 192 -26.40 -11.35 -35.58
N ASP A 193 -26.81 -10.09 -35.76
CA ASP A 193 -25.94 -9.03 -36.31
C ASP A 193 -25.35 -8.08 -35.24
N GLY A 194 -25.57 -8.37 -33.95
CA GLY A 194 -25.00 -7.59 -32.84
C GLY A 194 -25.54 -6.16 -32.66
N LYS A 195 -26.55 -5.73 -33.42
CA LYS A 195 -27.24 -4.45 -33.25
C LYS A 195 -28.51 -4.65 -32.42
N MET A 196 -28.56 -4.07 -31.24
CA MET A 196 -29.74 -4.15 -30.37
C MET A 196 -30.81 -3.15 -30.79
N ALA A 197 -32.05 -3.62 -30.98
CA ALA A 197 -33.24 -2.78 -31.08
C ALA A 197 -33.66 -2.30 -29.68
N GLY A 198 -32.82 -1.52 -29.03
CA GLY A 198 -33.07 -1.02 -27.68
C GLY A 198 -31.82 -0.53 -26.98
N SER A 199 -31.93 0.62 -26.34
CA SER A 199 -30.89 1.16 -25.48
C SER A 199 -30.91 0.41 -24.14
N LEU A 200 -29.98 -0.52 -23.90
CA LEU A 200 -29.80 -1.08 -22.56
C LEU A 200 -29.38 0.04 -21.62
N ILE A 201 -30.09 0.18 -20.51
CA ILE A 201 -29.76 1.13 -19.45
C ILE A 201 -29.13 0.39 -18.26
N ASN A 202 -28.07 0.98 -17.72
CA ASN A 202 -27.53 0.53 -16.44
C ASN A 202 -28.39 1.04 -15.26
N ARG A 203 -28.07 0.63 -14.04
CA ARG A 203 -28.78 1.05 -12.81
C ARG A 203 -28.85 2.57 -12.60
N ASN A 204 -27.98 3.35 -13.25
CA ASN A 204 -27.97 4.82 -13.17
C ASN A 204 -28.78 5.46 -14.32
N GLY A 205 -29.57 4.69 -15.06
CA GLY A 205 -30.35 5.16 -16.21
C GLY A 205 -29.50 5.51 -17.43
N ARG A 206 -28.20 5.22 -17.44
CA ARG A 206 -27.33 5.52 -18.59
C ARG A 206 -27.38 4.41 -19.61
N VAL A 207 -27.57 4.80 -20.87
CA VAL A 207 -27.49 3.90 -22.03
C VAL A 207 -26.07 3.31 -22.13
N LEU A 208 -25.99 1.99 -22.24
CA LEU A 208 -24.75 1.27 -22.54
C LEU A 208 -24.34 1.53 -23.97
N GLY A 209 -23.15 2.09 -24.14
CA GLY A 209 -22.52 2.19 -25.46
C GLY A 209 -22.20 0.81 -26.06
N PRO A 210 -21.88 0.75 -27.36
CA PRO A 210 -21.74 -0.50 -28.13
C PRO A 210 -20.76 -1.50 -27.48
N TYR A 211 -19.58 -1.03 -27.05
CA TYR A 211 -18.61 -1.87 -26.33
C TYR A 211 -19.16 -2.47 -25.03
N GLY A 212 -19.98 -1.70 -24.31
CA GLY A 212 -20.63 -2.18 -23.08
C GLY A 212 -21.65 -3.28 -23.35
N GLN A 213 -22.37 -3.19 -24.48
CA GLN A 213 -23.31 -4.21 -24.91
C GLN A 213 -22.59 -5.48 -25.38
N THR A 214 -21.52 -5.37 -26.18
CA THR A 214 -20.73 -6.53 -26.62
C THR A 214 -20.11 -7.28 -25.43
N SER A 215 -19.54 -6.54 -24.46
CA SER A 215 -18.98 -7.13 -23.25
C SER A 215 -20.04 -7.83 -22.39
N LEU A 216 -21.25 -7.25 -22.28
CA LEU A 216 -22.39 -7.88 -21.60
C LEU A 216 -22.78 -9.21 -22.28
N MET A 217 -22.97 -9.20 -23.59
CA MET A 217 -23.39 -10.41 -24.33
C MET A 217 -22.36 -11.52 -24.25
N ARG A 218 -21.07 -11.18 -24.39
CA ARG A 218 -19.98 -12.16 -24.21
C ARG A 218 -20.03 -12.79 -22.82
N THR A 219 -20.12 -11.96 -21.78
CA THR A 219 -20.17 -12.45 -20.39
C THR A 219 -21.38 -13.35 -20.13
N LEU A 220 -22.54 -13.02 -20.69
CA LEU A 220 -23.74 -13.84 -20.56
C LEU A 220 -23.62 -15.16 -21.33
N ARG A 221 -23.07 -15.13 -22.55
CA ARG A 221 -22.82 -16.34 -23.36
C ARG A 221 -21.85 -17.28 -22.64
N ASP A 222 -20.72 -16.77 -22.16
CA ASP A 222 -19.74 -17.55 -21.40
C ASP A 222 -20.34 -18.16 -20.12
N ALA A 223 -21.28 -17.45 -19.47
CA ALA A 223 -21.99 -17.97 -18.31
C ALA A 223 -22.97 -19.09 -18.70
N ILE A 224 -23.72 -18.93 -19.79
CA ILE A 224 -24.64 -19.95 -20.31
C ILE A 224 -23.86 -21.21 -20.72
N GLU A 225 -22.75 -21.05 -21.45
CA GLU A 225 -21.91 -22.17 -21.87
C GLU A 225 -21.32 -22.93 -20.69
N ARG A 226 -20.83 -22.23 -19.65
CA ARG A 226 -20.36 -22.87 -18.42
C ARG A 226 -21.44 -23.73 -17.75
N VAL A 227 -22.68 -23.26 -17.74
CA VAL A 227 -23.80 -24.04 -17.18
C VAL A 227 -24.09 -25.25 -18.05
N LEU A 228 -24.03 -25.13 -19.38
CA LEU A 228 -24.24 -26.25 -20.30
C LEU A 228 -23.16 -27.32 -20.20
N VAL A 229 -21.89 -26.91 -20.01
CA VAL A 229 -20.73 -27.82 -19.93
C VAL A 229 -20.57 -28.45 -18.55
N ALA A 230 -20.96 -27.75 -17.48
CA ALA A 230 -20.91 -28.33 -16.13
C ALA A 230 -21.67 -29.66 -16.13
N GLU A 231 -21.04 -30.74 -15.68
CA GLU A 231 -21.70 -32.04 -15.56
C GLU A 231 -23.03 -31.89 -14.81
N PRO A 232 -24.04 -32.73 -15.08
CA PRO A 232 -25.25 -32.80 -14.29
C PRO A 232 -24.90 -33.29 -12.88
N SER A 233 -24.22 -32.45 -12.10
CA SER A 233 -24.36 -32.45 -10.67
C SER A 233 -25.86 -32.29 -10.47
N PRO A 234 -26.53 -33.21 -9.77
CA PRO A 234 -27.92 -33.00 -9.42
C PRO A 234 -27.94 -31.62 -8.79
N LEU A 235 -28.53 -30.65 -9.48
CA LEU A 235 -28.92 -29.43 -8.83
C LEU A 235 -29.81 -29.96 -7.72
N VAL A 236 -29.27 -29.98 -6.50
CA VAL A 236 -30.00 -30.34 -5.31
C VAL A 236 -31.00 -29.19 -5.15
N VAL A 237 -32.05 -29.25 -5.97
CA VAL A 237 -33.35 -28.63 -5.74
C VAL A 237 -34.08 -29.42 -4.65
N GLY A 238 -33.36 -30.26 -3.89
CA GLY A 238 -33.58 -30.38 -2.45
C GLY A 238 -33.23 -29.04 -1.80
N ALA A 239 -34.08 -28.03 -2.01
CA ALA A 239 -34.12 -26.86 -1.17
C ALA A 239 -34.46 -27.36 0.25
N SER A 240 -33.42 -27.73 1.00
CA SER A 240 -33.50 -27.72 2.46
C SER A 240 -34.08 -26.36 2.78
N GLN A 241 -35.31 -26.36 3.30
CA GLN A 241 -36.05 -25.11 3.44
C GLN A 241 -35.16 -24.15 4.22
N PRO A 242 -35.07 -22.86 3.83
CA PRO A 242 -34.15 -21.91 4.46
C PRO A 242 -34.21 -21.94 5.99
N LYS A 243 -35.42 -22.20 6.54
CA LYS A 243 -35.68 -22.43 7.96
C LYS A 243 -34.89 -23.59 8.57
N GLN A 244 -34.81 -24.73 7.89
CA GLN A 244 -34.03 -25.89 8.34
C GLN A 244 -32.54 -25.58 8.37
N LYS A 245 -32.02 -24.88 7.35
CA LYS A 245 -30.61 -24.50 7.30
C LYS A 245 -30.26 -23.51 8.42
N ALA A 246 -31.10 -22.51 8.69
CA ALA A 246 -30.91 -21.58 9.79
C ALA A 246 -30.88 -22.29 11.16
N GLN A 247 -31.82 -23.20 11.40
CA GLN A 247 -31.86 -24.01 12.64
C GLN A 247 -30.64 -24.93 12.77
N GLN A 248 -30.20 -25.55 11.67
CA GLN A 248 -28.98 -26.36 11.66
C GLN A 248 -27.76 -25.52 12.02
N LEU A 249 -27.60 -24.34 11.42
CA LEU A 249 -26.48 -23.44 11.71
C LEU A 249 -26.48 -22.99 13.18
N LEU A 250 -27.63 -22.65 13.75
CA LEU A 250 -27.72 -22.29 15.17
C LEU A 250 -27.29 -23.44 16.08
N ARG A 251 -27.71 -24.68 15.80
CA ARG A 251 -27.27 -25.86 16.56
C ARG A 251 -25.76 -26.10 16.45
N GLU A 252 -25.18 -25.91 15.26
CA GLU A 252 -23.74 -26.03 15.10
C GLU A 252 -22.99 -24.91 15.83
N LEU A 253 -23.49 -23.67 15.80
CA LEU A 253 -22.91 -22.56 16.59
C LEU A 253 -22.97 -22.83 18.10
N GLU A 254 -24.09 -23.37 18.61
CA GLU A 254 -24.24 -23.76 20.01
C GLU A 254 -23.25 -24.86 20.42
N LYS A 255 -23.00 -25.85 19.54
CA LYS A 255 -21.95 -26.87 19.77
C LYS A 255 -20.55 -26.26 19.86
N GLN A 256 -20.31 -25.15 19.16
CA GLN A 256 -19.07 -24.37 19.25
C GLN A 256 -19.03 -23.42 20.46
N GLY A 257 -20.02 -23.49 21.36
CA GLY A 257 -20.11 -22.65 22.55
C GLY A 257 -20.65 -21.23 22.28
N ILE A 258 -21.20 -20.98 21.10
CA ILE A 258 -21.80 -19.68 20.76
C ILE A 258 -23.32 -19.76 20.99
N ALA A 259 -23.78 -19.17 22.09
CA ALA A 259 -25.21 -19.10 22.40
C ALA A 259 -25.97 -18.22 21.39
N SER A 260 -27.22 -18.57 21.09
CA SER A 260 -28.04 -17.82 20.14
C SER A 260 -28.40 -16.41 20.62
N ASP A 261 -28.46 -16.18 21.93
CA ASP A 261 -28.71 -14.88 22.56
C ASP A 261 -27.43 -14.05 22.74
N ALA A 262 -26.25 -14.61 22.43
CA ALA A 262 -25.01 -13.87 22.48
C ALA A 262 -25.04 -12.69 21.50
N ARG A 263 -24.38 -11.58 21.87
CA ARG A 263 -24.34 -10.39 21.02
C ARG A 263 -23.54 -10.65 19.75
N TRP A 264 -24.16 -10.55 18.57
CA TRP A 264 -23.50 -10.93 17.32
C TRP A 264 -22.25 -10.10 17.04
N SER A 265 -22.21 -8.83 17.46
CA SER A 265 -21.07 -7.94 17.24
C SER A 265 -19.78 -8.37 17.94
N ARG A 266 -19.89 -9.17 19.02
CA ARG A 266 -18.74 -9.75 19.73
C ARG A 266 -18.16 -10.98 19.02
N ILE A 267 -19.02 -11.76 18.35
CA ILE A 267 -18.65 -13.02 17.69
C ILE A 267 -18.29 -12.80 16.22
N PHE A 268 -19.02 -11.91 15.55
CA PHE A 268 -18.92 -11.66 14.12
C PHE A 268 -18.39 -10.25 13.86
N GLY A 269 -17.32 -9.85 14.56
CA GLY A 269 -16.68 -8.54 14.39
C GLY A 269 -16.15 -8.26 12.97
N VAL A 270 -15.90 -9.33 12.21
CA VAL A 270 -15.38 -9.29 10.83
C VAL A 270 -16.47 -9.15 9.75
N LEU A 271 -17.73 -8.97 10.12
CA LEU A 271 -18.79 -8.76 9.12
C LEU A 271 -18.53 -7.50 8.29
N PRO A 272 -18.95 -7.48 7.01
CA PRO A 272 -18.86 -6.28 6.19
C PRO A 272 -19.51 -5.08 6.89
N LEU A 273 -18.85 -3.93 6.88
CA LEU A 273 -19.32 -2.71 7.59
C LEU A 273 -20.79 -2.40 7.29
N ARG A 274 -21.19 -2.44 6.01
CA ARG A 274 -22.60 -2.20 5.61
C ARG A 274 -23.61 -3.17 6.21
N MET A 275 -23.20 -4.42 6.42
CA MET A 275 -24.05 -5.39 7.12
C MET A 275 -24.16 -5.01 8.60
N ARG A 276 -23.04 -4.69 9.25
CA ARG A 276 -23.02 -4.26 10.65
C ARG A 276 -23.93 -3.04 10.88
N ASP A 277 -23.78 -2.01 10.05
CA ASP A 277 -24.58 -0.79 10.13
C ASP A 277 -26.07 -1.10 9.97
N GLY A 278 -26.44 -1.86 8.93
CA GLY A 278 -27.84 -2.23 8.72
C GLY A 278 -28.43 -3.11 9.83
N LEU A 279 -27.65 -4.00 10.43
CA LEU A 279 -28.08 -4.79 11.60
C LEU A 279 -28.34 -3.87 12.81
N HIS A 280 -27.47 -2.89 13.06
CA HIS A 280 -27.65 -1.92 14.14
C HIS A 280 -28.85 -1.00 13.91
N GLU A 281 -29.02 -0.47 12.69
CA GLU A 281 -30.16 0.38 12.32
C GLU A 281 -31.51 -0.33 12.50
N HIS A 282 -31.54 -1.66 12.28
CA HIS A 282 -32.74 -2.48 12.45
C HIS A 282 -32.86 -3.10 13.86
N GLY A 283 -32.00 -2.70 14.81
CA GLY A 283 -32.06 -3.12 16.20
C GLY A 283 -31.80 -4.62 16.43
N LEU A 284 -31.09 -5.29 15.52
CA LEU A 284 -30.72 -6.69 15.69
C LEU A 284 -29.44 -6.75 16.53
N GLU A 285 -29.46 -7.48 17.64
CA GLU A 285 -28.35 -7.51 18.61
C GLU A 285 -27.78 -8.90 18.82
N THR A 286 -28.57 -9.95 18.58
CA THR A 286 -28.22 -11.34 18.91
C THR A 286 -27.75 -12.16 17.70
N VAL A 287 -27.02 -13.25 17.96
CA VAL A 287 -26.60 -14.23 16.92
C VAL A 287 -27.82 -14.89 16.28
N GLY A 288 -28.85 -15.23 17.05
CA GLY A 288 -30.10 -15.81 16.58
C GLY A 288 -30.80 -14.92 15.56
N GLU A 289 -30.95 -13.63 15.88
CA GLU A 289 -31.49 -12.62 14.98
C GLU A 289 -30.66 -12.47 13.71
N LEU A 290 -29.33 -12.46 13.82
CA LEU A 290 -28.44 -12.39 12.67
C LEU A 290 -28.63 -13.60 11.72
N VAL A 291 -28.67 -14.83 12.26
CA VAL A 291 -28.83 -16.04 11.43
C VAL A 291 -30.22 -16.05 10.78
N ASP A 292 -31.28 -15.74 11.51
CA ASP A 292 -32.64 -15.66 10.96
C ASP A 292 -32.73 -14.59 9.86
N CYS A 293 -32.20 -13.40 10.12
CA CYS A 293 -32.11 -12.28 9.20
C CYS A 293 -31.44 -12.70 7.87
N VAL A 294 -30.27 -13.34 7.95
CA VAL A 294 -29.43 -13.65 6.79
C VAL A 294 -29.94 -14.85 5.97
N PHE A 295 -30.55 -15.85 6.61
CA PHE A 295 -30.95 -17.09 5.97
C PHE A 295 -32.45 -17.20 5.69
N ASN A 296 -33.31 -16.70 6.59
CA ASN A 296 -34.78 -16.77 6.44
C ASN A 296 -35.36 -15.49 5.84
N ARG A 297 -34.80 -14.32 6.19
CA ARG A 297 -35.31 -13.01 5.76
C ARG A 297 -34.44 -12.34 4.70
N ALA A 298 -33.64 -13.13 3.98
CA ALA A 298 -32.69 -12.65 2.98
C ALA A 298 -33.28 -11.70 1.93
N ALA A 299 -34.54 -11.90 1.53
CA ALA A 299 -35.23 -11.05 0.57
C ALA A 299 -35.59 -9.67 1.16
N GLU A 300 -35.89 -9.60 2.46
CA GLU A 300 -36.14 -8.35 3.18
C GLU A 300 -34.83 -7.59 3.41
N VAL A 301 -33.77 -8.29 3.81
CA VAL A 301 -32.44 -7.70 4.04
C VAL A 301 -31.87 -7.05 2.77
N ARG A 302 -32.17 -7.61 1.58
CA ARG A 302 -31.80 -7.00 0.30
C ARG A 302 -32.52 -5.69 0.00
N LYS A 303 -33.62 -5.39 0.69
CA LYS A 303 -34.33 -4.11 0.59
C LYS A 303 -33.75 -3.05 1.52
N TRP A 304 -32.91 -3.43 2.48
CA TRP A 304 -32.24 -2.47 3.35
C TRP A 304 -31.27 -1.60 2.55
N GLU A 305 -31.14 -0.36 2.98
CA GLU A 305 -30.27 0.59 2.30
C GLU A 305 -28.82 0.07 2.33
N ASN A 306 -28.12 0.20 1.21
CA ASN A 306 -26.69 -0.14 1.09
C ASN A 306 -26.30 -1.63 1.26
N ILE A 307 -27.23 -2.55 1.53
CA ILE A 307 -26.94 -3.99 1.63
C ILE A 307 -27.18 -4.70 0.30
N GLY A 308 -26.09 -5.01 -0.40
CA GLY A 308 -26.11 -5.77 -1.64
C GLY A 308 -26.03 -7.28 -1.42
N SER A 309 -26.29 -8.04 -2.49
CA SER A 309 -26.13 -9.50 -2.53
C SER A 309 -24.73 -9.95 -2.12
N THR A 310 -23.69 -9.19 -2.47
CA THR A 310 -22.30 -9.46 -2.09
C THR A 310 -22.10 -9.41 -0.57
N SER A 311 -22.62 -8.38 0.11
CA SER A 311 -22.49 -8.25 1.57
C SER A 311 -23.24 -9.36 2.28
N LEU A 312 -24.44 -9.70 1.81
CA LEU A 312 -25.23 -10.80 2.36
C LEU A 312 -24.54 -12.15 2.17
N HIS A 313 -23.98 -12.40 0.98
CA HIS A 313 -23.23 -13.63 0.70
C HIS A 313 -21.95 -13.75 1.53
N ALA A 314 -21.20 -12.65 1.69
CA ALA A 314 -20.03 -12.63 2.55
C ALA A 314 -20.40 -12.93 4.01
N THR A 315 -21.50 -12.34 4.49
CA THR A 315 -22.04 -12.59 5.84
C THR A 315 -22.43 -14.07 6.03
N ARG A 316 -23.10 -14.68 5.04
CA ARG A 316 -23.41 -16.12 5.06
C ARG A 316 -22.17 -16.98 5.19
N LYS A 317 -21.15 -16.71 4.38
CA LYS A 317 -19.88 -17.45 4.41
C LYS A 317 -19.20 -17.36 5.77
N VAL A 318 -19.22 -16.18 6.40
CA VAL A 318 -18.65 -15.99 7.74
C VAL A 318 -19.40 -16.84 8.76
N ILE A 319 -20.74 -16.79 8.77
CA ILE A 319 -21.56 -17.58 9.70
C ILE A 319 -21.33 -19.08 9.50
N GLU A 320 -21.37 -19.56 8.25
CA GLU A 320 -21.15 -20.96 7.90
C GLU A 320 -19.74 -21.43 8.31
N ALA A 321 -18.72 -20.60 8.08
CA ALA A 321 -17.34 -20.91 8.45
C ALA A 321 -17.18 -20.99 9.97
N VAL A 322 -17.74 -20.06 10.74
CA VAL A 322 -17.73 -20.10 12.21
C VAL A 322 -18.47 -21.33 12.75
N ALA A 323 -19.63 -21.65 12.17
CA ALA A 323 -20.40 -22.85 12.56
C ALA A 323 -19.63 -24.14 12.30
N THR A 324 -18.87 -24.20 11.20
CA THR A 324 -18.14 -25.41 10.78
C THR A 324 -16.80 -25.57 11.48
N LEU A 325 -16.02 -24.48 11.56
CA LEU A 325 -14.63 -24.51 12.04
C LEU A 325 -14.53 -24.19 13.53
N GLY A 326 -15.55 -23.53 14.10
CA GLY A 326 -15.46 -22.86 15.40
C GLY A 326 -14.93 -21.43 15.26
N HIS A 327 -15.29 -20.59 16.24
CA HIS A 327 -14.95 -19.16 16.23
C HIS A 327 -13.45 -18.89 16.22
N GLU A 328 -12.69 -19.53 17.11
CA GLU A 328 -11.23 -19.33 17.20
C GLU A 328 -10.51 -19.78 15.93
N ASN A 329 -10.81 -20.97 15.42
CA ASN A 329 -10.20 -21.48 14.18
C ASN A 329 -10.54 -20.60 12.97
N PHE A 330 -11.76 -20.06 12.92
CA PHE A 330 -12.13 -19.10 11.87
C PHE A 330 -11.36 -17.79 12.01
N LEU A 331 -11.28 -17.22 13.22
CA LEU A 331 -10.54 -15.97 13.44
C LEU A 331 -9.05 -16.12 13.16
N TYR A 332 -8.43 -17.25 13.50
CA TYR A 332 -6.96 -17.40 13.44
C TYR A 332 -6.47 -18.24 12.26
N GLU A 333 -7.39 -18.81 11.47
CA GLU A 333 -7.09 -19.76 10.38
C GLU A 333 -6.22 -20.94 10.87
N GLY A 334 -6.51 -21.42 12.08
CA GLY A 334 -5.73 -22.43 12.78
C GLY A 334 -5.79 -22.28 14.31
N PRO A 335 -4.85 -22.91 15.04
CA PRO A 335 -4.79 -22.80 16.50
C PRO A 335 -4.53 -21.35 16.92
N THR A 336 -5.06 -20.99 18.09
CA THR A 336 -4.89 -19.68 18.72
C THR A 336 -3.40 -19.37 18.89
N PRO A 337 -2.90 -18.23 18.37
CA PRO A 337 -1.52 -17.82 18.52
C PRO A 337 -1.06 -17.84 19.97
N ALA A 338 0.08 -18.49 20.24
CA ALA A 338 0.65 -18.62 21.58
C ALA A 338 1.69 -17.52 21.88
N SER A 339 2.18 -16.82 20.84
CA SER A 339 3.20 -15.77 20.97
C SER A 339 2.88 -14.55 20.10
N ILE A 340 3.54 -13.43 20.40
CA ILE A 340 3.43 -12.19 19.61
C ILE A 340 3.96 -12.39 18.17
N GLU A 341 4.97 -13.25 17.98
CA GLU A 341 5.52 -13.57 16.67
C GLU A 341 4.52 -14.37 15.81
N GLU A 342 3.89 -15.39 16.40
CA GLU A 342 2.82 -16.14 15.72
C GLU A 342 1.62 -15.24 15.42
N LEU A 343 1.23 -14.38 16.36
CA LEU A 343 0.16 -13.41 16.18
C LEU A 343 0.47 -12.48 14.99
N TYR A 344 1.67 -11.91 14.93
CA TYR A 344 2.12 -11.09 13.81
C TYR A 344 2.03 -11.84 12.48
N ALA A 345 2.57 -13.06 12.42
CA ALA A 345 2.56 -13.88 11.21
C ALA A 345 1.13 -14.16 10.72
N ARG A 346 0.20 -14.45 11.63
CA ARG A 346 -1.22 -14.64 11.31
C ARG A 346 -1.88 -13.35 10.83
N MET A 347 -1.67 -12.24 11.52
CA MET A 347 -2.23 -10.95 11.13
C MET A 347 -1.78 -10.52 9.74
N ILE A 348 -0.52 -10.75 9.39
CA ILE A 348 0.00 -10.43 8.05
C ILE A 348 -0.48 -11.44 7.00
N GLY A 349 -0.64 -12.71 7.36
CA GLY A 349 -1.08 -13.78 6.46
C GLY A 349 -2.50 -13.60 5.92
N VAL A 350 -3.38 -12.96 6.68
CA VAL A 350 -4.78 -12.75 6.29
C VAL A 350 -4.99 -11.54 5.36
N LEU A 351 -3.95 -10.74 5.13
CA LEU A 351 -4.03 -9.53 4.32
C LEU A 351 -3.80 -9.81 2.84
N SER A 352 -4.34 -8.94 1.98
CA SER A 352 -3.95 -8.96 0.58
C SER A 352 -2.46 -8.63 0.42
N GLU A 353 -1.84 -9.13 -0.65
CA GLU A 353 -0.41 -8.91 -0.93
C GLU A 353 -0.02 -7.42 -0.86
N ARG A 354 -0.87 -6.56 -1.42
CA ARG A 354 -0.68 -5.09 -1.40
C ARG A 354 -0.75 -4.51 0.01
N GLU A 355 -1.74 -4.90 0.81
CA GLU A 355 -1.90 -4.41 2.19
C GLU A 355 -0.74 -4.87 3.07
N ARG A 356 -0.33 -6.14 2.91
CA ARG A 356 0.85 -6.71 3.57
C ARG A 356 2.10 -5.91 3.24
N GLU A 357 2.38 -5.65 1.96
CA GLU A 357 3.59 -4.92 1.56
C GLU A 357 3.58 -3.49 2.11
N ILE A 358 2.45 -2.79 2.04
CA ILE A 358 2.30 -1.45 2.65
C ILE A 358 2.65 -1.46 4.14
N LEU A 359 2.14 -2.43 4.90
CA LEU A 359 2.39 -2.51 6.34
C LEU A 359 3.82 -2.96 6.66
N VAL A 360 4.39 -3.93 5.96
CA VAL A 360 5.78 -4.36 6.16
C VAL A 360 6.73 -3.19 5.92
N ARG A 361 6.55 -2.46 4.82
CA ARG A 361 7.38 -1.28 4.55
C ARG A 361 7.21 -0.21 5.62
N HIS A 362 5.98 0.00 6.11
CA HIS A 362 5.73 1.01 7.15
C HIS A 362 6.31 0.64 8.52
N TYR A 363 6.07 -0.58 9.01
CA TYR A 363 6.41 -0.97 10.38
C TYR A 363 7.79 -1.60 10.49
N ILE A 364 8.25 -2.35 9.49
CA ILE A 364 9.51 -3.11 9.53
C ILE A 364 10.65 -2.35 8.86
N GLU A 365 10.40 -1.75 7.70
CA GLU A 365 11.43 -1.01 6.94
C GLU A 365 11.50 0.48 7.31
N ASP A 366 10.63 0.95 8.19
CA ASP A 366 10.48 2.36 8.58
C ASP A 366 10.30 3.32 7.39
N ALA A 367 9.70 2.82 6.30
CA ALA A 367 9.45 3.62 5.12
C ALA A 367 8.39 4.68 5.44
N THR A 368 8.68 5.92 5.03
CA THR A 368 7.72 7.01 5.16
C THR A 368 6.51 6.75 4.26
N LEU A 369 5.35 7.31 4.63
CA LEU A 369 4.13 7.20 3.82
C LEU A 369 4.33 7.67 2.37
N LYS A 370 5.27 8.60 2.13
CA LYS A 370 5.63 9.06 0.78
C LYS A 370 6.39 8.00 -0.02
N GLU A 371 7.38 7.36 0.60
CA GLU A 371 8.19 6.29 -0.02
C GLU A 371 7.36 5.02 -0.29
N ILE A 372 6.33 4.79 0.53
CA ILE A 372 5.34 3.72 0.28
C ILE A 372 4.43 4.10 -0.89
N ALA A 373 4.01 5.37 -0.99
CA ALA A 373 3.02 5.79 -1.98
C ALA A 373 3.54 5.78 -3.43
N GLU A 374 4.83 6.09 -3.62
CA GLU A 374 5.45 6.31 -4.93
C GLU A 374 5.40 5.07 -5.86
N PRO A 375 5.74 3.84 -5.42
CA PRO A 375 5.67 2.65 -6.27
C PRO A 375 4.25 2.27 -6.71
N TYR A 376 3.22 2.61 -5.92
CA TYR A 376 1.83 2.27 -6.24
C TYR A 376 1.04 3.40 -6.90
N ALA A 377 1.69 4.50 -7.27
CA ALA A 377 1.03 5.72 -7.76
C ALA A 377 -0.12 6.18 -6.83
N LEU A 378 0.09 6.07 -5.52
CA LEU A 378 -0.86 6.53 -4.50
C LEU A 378 -0.46 7.91 -3.98
N THR A 379 -1.42 8.60 -3.34
CA THR A 379 -1.12 9.76 -2.51
C THR A 379 -0.74 9.31 -1.10
N ARG A 380 -0.01 10.16 -0.37
CA ARG A 380 0.33 9.94 1.05
C ARG A 380 -0.92 9.65 1.89
N GLN A 381 -1.97 10.46 1.71
CA GLN A 381 -3.23 10.33 2.42
C GLN A 381 -3.92 8.99 2.09
N ARG A 382 -3.83 8.53 0.84
CA ARG A 382 -4.40 7.25 0.46
C ARG A 382 -3.70 6.07 1.12
N VAL A 383 -2.37 6.09 1.25
CA VAL A 383 -1.63 5.08 2.00
C VAL A 383 -2.06 5.08 3.47
N GLN A 384 -2.18 6.26 4.10
CA GLN A 384 -2.65 6.38 5.47
C GLN A 384 -4.06 5.79 5.66
N GLN A 385 -5.00 6.09 4.76
CA GLN A 385 -6.34 5.50 4.79
C GLN A 385 -6.32 3.97 4.70
N ILE A 386 -5.43 3.40 3.89
CA ILE A 386 -5.27 1.95 3.78
C ILE A 386 -4.77 1.39 5.12
N ILE A 387 -3.71 1.97 5.69
CA ILE A 387 -3.15 1.53 6.98
C ILE A 387 -4.22 1.56 8.07
N VAL A 388 -4.91 2.70 8.26
CA VAL A 388 -5.96 2.84 9.28
C VAL A 388 -7.08 1.82 9.08
N LYS A 389 -7.54 1.64 7.83
CA LYS A 389 -8.58 0.66 7.51
C LYS A 389 -8.15 -0.77 7.84
N VAL A 390 -6.90 -1.13 7.52
CA VAL A 390 -6.37 -2.47 7.77
C VAL A 390 -6.18 -2.70 9.27
N LEU A 391 -5.58 -1.75 10.00
CA LEU A 391 -5.42 -1.84 11.45
C LEU A 391 -6.77 -2.00 12.14
N HIS A 392 -7.79 -1.24 11.73
CA HIS A 392 -9.13 -1.39 12.30
C HIS A 392 -9.74 -2.77 12.02
N ALA A 393 -9.55 -3.31 10.81
CA ALA A 393 -10.00 -4.67 10.47
C ALA A 393 -9.27 -5.73 11.30
N LEU A 394 -7.97 -5.57 11.51
CA LEU A 394 -7.16 -6.45 12.35
C LEU A 394 -7.51 -6.32 13.83
N HIS A 395 -7.78 -5.11 14.33
CA HIS A 395 -8.22 -4.88 15.71
C HIS A 395 -9.52 -5.63 15.99
N ASN A 396 -10.50 -5.51 15.09
CA ASN A 396 -11.78 -6.21 15.22
C ASN A 396 -11.62 -7.75 15.21
N ARG A 397 -10.55 -8.28 14.61
CA ARG A 397 -10.31 -9.74 14.47
C ARG A 397 -9.37 -10.31 15.53
N PHE A 398 -8.32 -9.57 15.88
CA PHE A 398 -7.21 -10.03 16.72
C PHE A 398 -7.00 -9.17 17.97
N GLY A 399 -7.64 -8.01 18.11
CA GLY A 399 -7.36 -7.02 19.15
C GLY A 399 -7.43 -7.57 20.57
N ALA A 400 -8.46 -8.35 20.90
CA ALA A 400 -8.60 -8.96 22.23
C ALA A 400 -7.47 -9.96 22.55
N LEU A 401 -7.08 -10.79 21.58
CA LEU A 401 -5.96 -11.71 21.74
C LEU A 401 -4.63 -10.96 21.79
N ALA A 402 -4.46 -9.95 20.95
CA ALA A 402 -3.28 -9.10 20.92
C ALA A 402 -3.09 -8.43 22.28
N GLN A 403 -4.15 -7.85 22.86
CA GLN A 403 -4.13 -7.27 24.20
C GLN A 403 -3.72 -8.31 25.25
N LYS A 404 -4.33 -9.51 25.24
CA LYS A 404 -3.97 -10.58 26.18
C LYS A 404 -2.50 -10.98 26.08
N LEU A 405 -1.97 -11.14 24.86
CA LEU A 405 -0.56 -11.53 24.63
C LEU A 405 0.42 -10.39 24.94
N LEU A 406 0.00 -9.14 24.75
CA LEU A 406 0.81 -7.95 25.00
C LEU A 406 0.70 -7.41 26.43
N GLU A 407 -0.25 -7.89 27.24
CA GLU A 407 -0.45 -7.43 28.62
C GLU A 407 0.85 -7.41 29.45
N PRO A 408 1.69 -8.46 29.43
CA PRO A 408 2.96 -8.44 30.18
C PRO A 408 3.92 -7.34 29.69
N LEU A 409 3.89 -7.04 28.38
CA LEU A 409 4.67 -5.96 27.79
C LEU A 409 4.10 -4.59 28.16
N LEU A 410 2.78 -4.41 28.10
CA LEU A 410 2.10 -3.18 28.48
C LEU A 410 2.39 -2.83 29.94
N SER A 411 2.36 -3.83 30.84
CA SER A 411 2.78 -3.67 32.24
C SER A 411 4.23 -3.24 32.33
N ALA A 412 5.15 -3.89 31.61
CA ALA A 412 6.57 -3.54 31.64
C ALA A 412 6.87 -2.13 31.10
N ILE A 413 6.09 -1.65 30.12
CA ILE A 413 6.15 -0.26 29.63
C ILE A 413 5.63 0.70 30.71
N GLY A 414 4.51 0.36 31.37
CA GLY A 414 3.94 1.15 32.45
C GLY A 414 4.89 1.29 33.65
N ASP A 415 5.46 0.17 34.12
CA ASP A 415 6.45 0.13 35.19
C ASP A 415 7.74 0.89 34.81
N GLY A 416 8.05 0.93 33.51
CA GLY A 416 9.13 1.69 32.92
C GLY A 416 8.73 3.11 32.53
N GLY A 417 7.79 3.76 33.22
CA GLY A 417 7.45 5.17 33.01
C GLY A 417 6.95 5.51 31.60
N GLY A 418 6.32 4.55 30.91
CA GLY A 418 5.82 4.73 29.55
C GLY A 418 6.83 4.46 28.43
N LEU A 419 8.02 3.93 28.74
CA LEU A 419 9.07 3.63 27.77
C LEU A 419 9.70 2.25 28.00
N ILE A 420 10.02 1.54 26.92
CA ILE A 420 10.83 0.32 27.00
C ILE A 420 11.90 0.29 25.91
N HIS A 421 13.11 -0.13 26.27
CA HIS A 421 14.24 -0.27 25.34
C HIS A 421 14.20 -1.61 24.58
N SER A 422 14.69 -1.63 23.35
CA SER A 422 14.73 -2.80 22.46
C SER A 422 15.45 -4.00 23.05
N SER A 423 16.58 -3.81 23.72
CA SER A 423 17.32 -4.91 24.34
C SER A 423 16.54 -5.59 25.47
N ARG A 424 15.71 -4.83 26.20
CA ARG A 424 14.83 -5.40 27.23
C ARG A 424 13.67 -6.16 26.58
N LEU A 425 13.13 -5.64 25.48
CA LEU A 425 12.11 -6.31 24.68
C LEU A 425 12.59 -7.68 24.17
N GLU A 426 13.78 -7.72 23.60
CA GLU A 426 14.38 -8.96 23.10
C GLU A 426 14.68 -9.95 24.25
N ARG A 427 15.26 -9.47 25.35
CA ARG A 427 15.62 -10.32 26.49
C ARG A 427 14.40 -10.88 27.24
N ASP A 428 13.43 -10.03 27.56
CA ASP A 428 12.32 -10.38 28.45
C ASP A 428 11.16 -11.05 27.68
N PHE A 429 11.02 -10.78 26.37
CA PHE A 429 9.90 -11.28 25.55
C PHE A 429 10.33 -12.10 24.32
N GLY A 430 11.63 -12.12 23.97
CA GLY A 430 12.12 -12.86 22.81
C GLY A 430 11.72 -12.29 21.46
N ILE A 431 11.39 -10.99 21.37
CA ILE A 431 10.78 -10.40 20.17
C ILE A 431 11.72 -9.47 19.43
N THR A 432 12.01 -9.81 18.17
CA THR A 432 12.68 -8.94 17.20
C THR A 432 12.09 -9.15 15.80
N PRO A 433 11.96 -8.09 14.98
CA PRO A 433 12.27 -6.67 15.20
C PRO A 433 11.14 -5.88 15.91
N LEU A 434 11.49 -4.72 16.48
CA LEU A 434 10.57 -3.78 17.17
C LEU A 434 9.35 -3.38 16.36
N GLY A 435 9.50 -3.28 15.04
CA GLY A 435 8.42 -2.98 14.12
C GLY A 435 7.22 -3.93 14.26
N LYS A 436 7.47 -5.22 14.50
CA LYS A 436 6.41 -6.22 14.72
C LYS A 436 5.65 -5.96 16.01
N VAL A 437 6.38 -5.66 17.09
CA VAL A 437 5.79 -5.33 18.40
C VAL A 437 4.92 -4.09 18.30
N ARG A 438 5.44 -3.04 17.67
CA ARG A 438 4.71 -1.79 17.42
C ARG A 438 3.42 -2.06 16.65
N PHE A 439 3.49 -2.82 15.56
CA PHE A 439 2.31 -3.20 14.78
C PHE A 439 1.27 -3.95 15.64
N CYS A 440 1.70 -4.94 16.42
CA CYS A 440 0.79 -5.69 17.29
C CYS A 440 0.16 -4.79 18.37
N LEU A 441 0.90 -3.82 18.92
CA LEU A 441 0.37 -2.86 19.90
C LEU A 441 -0.64 -1.89 19.29
N GLU A 442 -0.43 -1.41 18.08
CA GLU A 442 -1.42 -0.56 17.38
C GLU A 442 -2.70 -1.35 17.07
N VAL A 443 -2.58 -2.64 16.77
CA VAL A 443 -3.74 -3.54 16.67
C VAL A 443 -4.39 -3.80 18.03
N ALA A 444 -3.64 -3.83 19.14
CA ALA A 444 -4.19 -4.12 20.46
C ALA A 444 -4.87 -2.92 21.13
N THR A 445 -4.34 -1.70 20.98
CA THR A 445 -4.64 -0.61 21.94
C THR A 445 -5.47 0.55 21.41
N ASP A 446 -5.86 0.62 20.13
CA ASP A 446 -6.48 1.79 19.48
C ASP A 446 -5.71 3.12 19.67
N ARG A 447 -4.57 3.08 20.36
CA ARG A 447 -3.71 4.19 20.69
C ARG A 447 -2.51 4.15 19.75
N PRO A 448 -2.05 5.31 19.26
CA PRO A 448 -0.84 5.36 18.47
C PRO A 448 0.35 4.94 19.34
N THR A 449 1.20 4.07 18.81
CA THR A 449 2.47 3.73 19.45
C THR A 449 3.62 4.32 18.66
N TYR A 450 4.68 4.69 19.37
CA TYR A 450 5.77 5.45 18.81
C TYR A 450 7.09 4.72 19.04
N LEU A 451 7.89 4.63 17.97
CA LEU A 451 9.27 4.19 18.04
C LEU A 451 10.16 5.42 18.07
N TRP A 452 10.77 5.69 19.21
CA TRP A 452 11.77 6.73 19.33
C TRP A 452 13.14 6.17 18.92
N ARG A 453 13.70 6.74 17.86
CA ARG A 453 15.02 6.38 17.29
C ARG A 453 15.19 4.90 16.92
N GLN A 454 14.12 4.15 16.74
CA GLN A 454 14.14 2.70 16.49
C GLN A 454 14.76 1.87 17.64
N THR A 455 14.93 2.46 18.82
CA THR A 455 15.51 1.77 19.99
C THR A 455 14.60 1.77 21.21
N TYR A 456 13.65 2.72 21.29
CA TYR A 456 12.68 2.78 22.36
C TYR A 456 11.27 2.74 21.83
N LEU A 457 10.40 2.04 22.55
CA LEU A 457 8.98 1.93 22.29
C LEU A 457 8.22 2.67 23.40
N THR A 458 7.31 3.55 23.02
CA THR A 458 6.41 4.27 23.94
C THR A 458 4.97 4.24 23.46
N LEU A 459 4.03 4.28 24.40
CA LEU A 459 2.60 4.35 24.15
C LEU A 459 2.07 5.79 24.08
N ASN A 460 2.89 6.78 24.46
CA ASN A 460 2.47 8.17 24.50
C ASN A 460 3.64 9.12 24.15
N GLN A 461 3.54 9.78 22.99
CA GLN A 461 4.55 10.73 22.54
C GLN A 461 4.69 11.93 23.50
N ALA A 462 3.59 12.43 24.08
CA ALA A 462 3.63 13.58 24.97
C ALA A 462 4.34 13.24 26.30
N GLU A 463 4.13 12.02 26.82
CA GLU A 463 4.86 11.53 27.99
C GLU A 463 6.35 11.39 27.70
N LEU A 464 6.72 10.90 26.51
CA LEU A 464 8.12 10.83 26.10
C LEU A 464 8.77 12.22 26.01
N GLU A 465 8.09 13.20 25.40
CA GLU A 465 8.61 14.57 25.30
C GLU A 465 8.77 15.21 26.69
N THR A 466 7.75 15.04 27.54
CA THR A 466 7.78 15.49 28.95
C THR A 466 8.93 14.84 29.72
N ALA A 467 9.15 13.54 29.49
CA ALA A 467 10.24 12.78 30.11
C ALA A 467 11.62 13.26 29.65
N ILE A 468 11.79 13.53 28.36
CA ILE A 468 13.05 14.07 27.82
C ILE A 468 13.33 15.47 28.38
N ASP A 469 12.33 16.33 28.47
CA ASP A 469 12.49 17.69 28.96
C ASP A 469 12.70 17.74 30.48
N GLY A 470 12.02 16.87 31.24
CA GLY A 470 12.27 16.65 32.66
C GLY A 470 13.71 16.17 32.91
N PHE A 471 14.18 15.20 32.14
CA PHE A 471 15.55 14.70 32.21
C PHE A 471 16.57 15.80 31.90
N ARG A 472 16.39 16.58 30.83
CA ARG A 472 17.25 17.73 30.48
C ARG A 472 17.29 18.77 31.60
N THR A 473 16.14 19.10 32.17
CA THR A 473 16.03 20.08 33.26
C THR A 473 16.75 19.59 34.50
N GLY A 474 16.58 18.32 34.86
CA GLY A 474 17.29 17.69 35.96
C GLY A 474 18.81 17.70 35.76
N VAL A 475 19.29 17.37 34.56
CA VAL A 475 20.72 17.43 34.20
C VAL A 475 21.28 18.85 34.37
N LYS A 476 20.56 19.87 33.89
CA LYS A 476 20.96 21.29 34.04
C LYS A 476 21.02 21.74 35.50
N ALA A 477 20.14 21.21 36.35
CA ALA A 477 20.05 21.62 37.75
C ALA A 477 21.27 21.18 38.58
N VAL A 478 21.98 20.11 38.20
CA VAL A 478 23.09 19.57 39.01
C VAL A 478 24.35 20.47 38.96
N LYS A 479 24.44 21.45 38.04
CA LYS A 479 25.54 22.45 37.91
C LYS A 479 26.96 21.88 37.81
N THR A 480 27.16 20.56 37.82
CA THR A 480 28.46 19.90 37.64
C THR A 480 28.64 19.48 36.18
N SER A 481 29.87 19.61 35.67
CA SER A 481 30.22 19.17 34.32
C SER A 481 30.39 17.66 34.21
N ASP A 482 30.60 16.97 35.33
CA ASP A 482 30.87 15.53 35.38
C ASP A 482 29.76 14.83 36.15
N LEU A 483 28.75 14.35 35.41
CA LEU A 483 27.71 13.47 35.94
C LEU A 483 28.13 12.01 35.76
N SER A 484 28.15 11.28 36.86
CA SER A 484 28.28 9.82 36.86
C SER A 484 27.02 9.17 36.25
N TRP A 485 27.16 7.94 35.73
CA TRP A 485 26.01 7.19 35.22
C TRP A 485 24.95 6.94 36.30
N GLY A 486 25.35 6.76 37.57
CA GLY A 486 24.42 6.64 38.68
C GLY A 486 23.67 7.93 39.01
N GLU A 487 24.24 9.11 38.72
CA GLU A 487 23.52 10.39 38.81
C GLU A 487 22.54 10.57 37.67
N LEU A 488 22.96 10.27 36.43
CA LEU A 488 22.06 10.29 35.28
C LEU A 488 20.87 9.34 35.47
N GLN A 489 21.12 8.15 36.04
CA GLN A 489 20.06 7.19 36.36
C GLN A 489 19.08 7.76 37.38
N ARG A 490 19.58 8.37 38.47
CA ARG A 490 18.73 9.02 39.48
C ARG A 490 17.93 10.20 38.92
N ILE A 491 18.53 11.00 38.03
CA ILE A 491 17.84 12.11 37.37
C ILE A 491 16.73 11.57 36.46
N LEU A 492 17.01 10.51 35.72
CA LEU A 492 16.01 9.85 34.87
C LEU A 492 14.87 9.31 35.72
N GLU A 493 15.16 8.50 36.74
CA GLU A 493 14.16 7.96 37.66
C GLU A 493 13.32 9.06 38.33
N ALA A 494 13.94 10.16 38.75
CA ALA A 494 13.21 11.27 39.37
C ALA A 494 12.32 12.05 38.39
N SER A 495 12.69 12.13 37.11
CA SER A 495 11.95 12.90 36.11
C SER A 495 10.88 12.08 35.38
N THR A 496 11.05 10.77 35.31
CA THR A 496 10.25 9.89 34.44
C THR A 496 9.74 8.64 35.14
N GLY A 497 10.25 8.31 36.33
CA GLY A 497 10.02 7.02 36.99
C GLY A 497 10.79 5.86 36.34
N MET A 498 11.59 6.11 35.30
CA MET A 498 12.20 5.04 34.51
C MET A 498 13.52 4.55 35.08
N SER A 499 13.63 3.23 35.25
CA SER A 499 14.92 2.58 35.51
C SER A 499 15.50 1.93 34.25
N LEU A 500 16.69 2.38 33.81
CA LEU A 500 17.38 1.86 32.62
C LEU A 500 18.67 1.14 33.03
N THR A 501 19.02 0.08 32.31
CA THR A 501 20.35 -0.52 32.44
C THR A 501 21.42 0.42 31.85
N ALA A 502 22.69 0.19 32.17
CA ALA A 502 23.76 1.15 31.87
C ALA A 502 23.89 1.51 30.37
N GLU A 503 23.70 0.55 29.46
CA GLU A 503 23.81 0.78 28.01
C GLU A 503 22.61 1.57 27.44
N PRO A 504 21.34 1.17 27.68
CA PRO A 504 20.18 2.00 27.35
C PRO A 504 20.25 3.39 27.97
N LEU A 505 20.66 3.53 29.24
CA LEU A 505 20.83 4.85 29.85
C LEU A 505 21.82 5.72 29.09
N ARG A 506 22.95 5.14 28.65
CA ARG A 506 23.96 5.84 27.84
C ARG A 506 23.38 6.32 26.52
N GLU A 507 22.66 5.45 25.83
CA GLU A 507 22.04 5.81 24.56
C GLU A 507 20.96 6.87 24.73
N PHE A 508 20.06 6.69 25.71
CA PHE A 508 19.02 7.66 26.06
C PHE A 508 19.65 9.02 26.36
N ALA A 509 20.64 9.08 27.26
CA ALA A 509 21.29 10.33 27.63
C ALA A 509 21.99 10.98 26.42
N ARG A 510 22.69 10.19 25.59
CA ARG A 510 23.34 10.68 24.36
C ARG A 510 22.35 11.34 23.41
N VAL A 511 21.16 10.76 23.24
CA VAL A 511 20.13 11.28 22.32
C VAL A 511 19.36 12.44 22.94
N ALA A 512 18.92 12.30 24.20
CA ALA A 512 18.15 13.32 24.90
C ALA A 512 18.95 14.63 25.03
N LEU A 513 20.25 14.54 25.31
CA LEU A 513 21.15 15.68 25.47
C LEU A 513 21.86 16.09 24.16
N GLN A 514 21.50 15.48 23.02
CA GLN A 514 22.10 15.79 21.73
C GLN A 514 21.82 17.26 21.37
N GLY A 515 22.87 18.09 21.36
CA GLY A 515 22.80 19.54 21.16
C GLY A 515 23.18 20.37 22.39
N GLU A 516 23.00 19.85 23.61
CA GLU A 516 23.36 20.55 24.86
C GLU A 516 24.80 20.30 25.31
N PHE A 517 25.36 19.14 24.96
CA PHE A 517 26.76 18.80 25.24
C PHE A 517 27.76 19.78 24.61
N SER A 518 27.43 20.39 23.48
CA SER A 518 28.27 21.41 22.85
C SER A 518 28.24 22.75 23.59
N ALA A 519 27.16 23.04 24.34
CA ALA A 519 26.94 24.34 24.98
C ALA A 519 27.32 24.35 26.47
N THR A 520 27.20 23.22 27.16
CA THR A 520 27.35 23.13 28.63
C THR A 520 28.67 22.52 29.09
N GLY A 521 29.47 21.93 28.18
CA GLY A 521 30.75 21.30 28.52
C GLY A 521 30.63 20.01 29.33
N ILE A 522 29.41 19.50 29.56
CA ILE A 522 29.17 18.25 30.29
C ILE A 522 29.82 17.11 29.49
N ARG A 523 30.65 16.28 30.12
CA ARG A 523 31.21 15.08 29.47
C ARG A 523 30.93 13.87 30.36
N PRO A 524 30.17 12.87 29.89
CA PRO A 524 30.06 11.63 30.66
C PRO A 524 31.46 11.03 30.82
N HIS A 525 31.80 10.63 32.05
CA HIS A 525 33.13 10.16 32.42
C HIS A 525 33.58 9.04 31.48
N ARG A 526 34.55 9.34 30.59
CA ARG A 526 35.19 8.33 29.72
C ARG A 526 36.14 7.51 30.59
N SER A 527 35.74 6.31 31.00
CA SER A 527 36.68 5.32 31.50
C SER A 527 37.63 4.96 30.36
N VAL A 528 38.91 5.27 30.51
CA VAL A 528 39.97 5.01 29.53
C VAL A 528 40.19 3.50 29.43
N GLN A 529 39.46 2.81 28.55
CA GLN A 529 39.86 1.50 28.05
C GLN A 529 40.64 1.72 26.76
N ARG A 530 41.97 1.59 26.84
CA ARG A 530 42.85 1.49 25.67
C ARG A 530 42.67 0.11 25.07
N HIS A 531 41.85 -0.01 24.03
CA HIS A 531 41.92 -1.14 23.11
C HIS A 531 42.64 -0.71 21.82
N SER A 532 43.72 -1.42 21.52
CA SER A 532 44.49 -1.36 20.28
C SER A 532 43.62 -1.79 19.10
N SER A 533 43.31 -0.85 18.21
CA SER A 533 42.55 -1.10 16.99
C SER A 533 43.46 -1.33 15.78
N SER A 534 43.26 -2.46 15.10
CA SER A 534 43.52 -2.63 13.67
C SER A 534 42.76 -1.57 12.85
N PRO A 535 43.17 -1.26 11.60
CA PRO A 535 42.56 -0.21 10.79
C PRO A 535 41.23 -0.69 10.19
N GLY A 536 40.22 -0.76 11.04
CA GLY A 536 38.82 -0.89 10.66
C GLY A 536 38.21 0.48 10.42
N TYR A 537 37.41 0.57 9.36
CA TYR A 537 36.61 1.73 8.99
C TYR A 537 35.79 2.25 10.20
N PRO A 538 35.92 3.51 10.64
CA PRO A 538 35.06 4.05 11.69
C PRO A 538 33.67 4.26 11.11
N GLN A 539 32.70 3.42 11.50
CA GLN A 539 31.32 3.47 11.01
C GLN A 539 30.52 4.70 11.47
N ASP A 540 31.08 5.52 12.37
CA ASP A 540 30.36 6.62 13.03
C ASP A 540 30.71 8.04 12.54
N ARG A 541 31.44 8.21 11.44
CA ARG A 541 31.72 9.57 10.90
C ARG A 541 30.56 10.09 10.05
N HIS A 542 30.01 11.24 10.43
CA HIS A 542 29.02 11.94 9.61
C HIS A 542 29.70 12.63 8.43
N MET A 543 29.21 12.35 7.21
CA MET A 543 29.73 12.94 5.96
C MET A 543 29.67 14.48 5.94
N TRP A 544 28.78 15.09 6.72
CA TRP A 544 28.73 16.56 6.86
C TRP A 544 30.01 17.09 7.51
N ASP A 545 30.41 16.52 8.65
CA ASP A 545 31.57 16.98 9.43
C ASP A 545 32.85 16.91 8.60
N ASP A 546 33.00 15.85 7.80
CA ASP A 546 34.14 15.70 6.91
C ASP A 546 34.14 16.70 5.75
N ILE A 547 32.96 17.03 5.19
CA ILE A 547 32.84 18.03 4.12
C ILE A 547 33.07 19.44 4.69
N GLU A 548 32.53 19.73 5.87
CA GLU A 548 32.75 20.98 6.58
C GLU A 548 34.24 21.19 6.86
N ASP A 549 34.95 20.16 7.33
CA ASP A 549 36.39 20.22 7.58
C ASP A 549 37.21 20.35 6.28
N ILE A 550 36.79 19.72 5.17
CA ILE A 550 37.41 19.92 3.84
C ILE A 550 37.27 21.38 3.34
N LEU A 551 36.13 22.01 3.62
CA LEU A 551 35.82 23.39 3.22
C LEU A 551 36.33 24.44 4.21
N SER A 552 36.57 24.05 5.46
CA SER A 552 37.03 24.93 6.53
C SER A 552 38.41 25.52 6.20
N GLY A 553 38.55 26.83 6.40
CA GLY A 553 39.78 27.56 6.09
C GLY A 553 40.02 27.82 4.59
N ARG A 554 39.12 27.42 3.69
CA ARG A 554 39.22 27.73 2.26
C ARG A 554 38.55 29.08 1.97
N ILE A 555 39.33 30.04 1.49
CA ILE A 555 38.83 31.38 1.08
C ILE A 555 38.07 31.30 -0.26
N HIS A 556 38.42 30.33 -1.11
CA HIS A 556 37.82 30.17 -2.44
C HIS A 556 36.84 28.99 -2.49
N PRO A 557 35.79 29.08 -3.33
CA PRO A 557 34.89 27.95 -3.59
C PRO A 557 35.64 26.71 -4.06
N VAL A 558 35.31 25.56 -3.46
CA VAL A 558 35.91 24.25 -3.76
C VAL A 558 35.03 23.50 -4.75
N ARG A 559 35.63 22.86 -5.75
CA ARG A 559 34.89 22.02 -6.72
C ARG A 559 34.36 20.76 -6.04
N SER A 560 33.19 20.29 -6.45
CA SER A 560 32.60 19.03 -5.99
C SER A 560 33.54 17.82 -6.15
N ALA A 561 34.34 17.78 -7.21
CA ALA A 561 35.36 16.74 -7.41
C ALA A 561 36.46 16.78 -6.33
N GLU A 562 36.86 17.96 -5.87
CA GLU A 562 37.85 18.13 -4.80
C GLU A 562 37.27 17.75 -3.43
N ILE A 563 35.98 18.01 -3.20
CA ILE A 563 35.26 17.53 -2.00
C ILE A 563 35.23 16.01 -1.98
N VAL A 564 34.90 15.37 -3.12
CA VAL A 564 34.94 13.91 -3.26
C VAL A 564 36.35 13.36 -3.02
N ALA A 565 37.39 13.96 -3.61
CA ALA A 565 38.77 13.54 -3.40
C ALA A 565 39.22 13.72 -1.94
N GLY A 566 38.73 14.75 -1.25
CA GLY A 566 38.94 14.95 0.19
C GLY A 566 38.30 13.84 1.02
N LEU A 567 37.09 13.42 0.69
CA LEU A 567 36.40 12.32 1.36
C LEU A 567 37.11 10.98 1.10
N ILE A 568 37.54 10.70 -0.13
CA ILE A 568 38.30 9.47 -0.44
C ILE A 568 39.58 9.41 0.39
N ARG A 569 40.31 10.53 0.53
CA ARG A 569 41.48 10.61 1.41
C ARG A 569 41.18 10.37 2.90
N ARG A 570 39.94 10.61 3.33
CA ARG A 570 39.46 10.29 4.69
C ARG A 570 38.96 8.86 4.85
N GLY A 571 39.13 8.04 3.82
CA GLY A 571 38.80 6.63 3.82
C GLY A 571 37.48 6.30 3.14
N TYR A 572 36.69 7.27 2.63
CA TYR A 572 35.44 6.95 1.91
C TYR A 572 35.73 6.15 0.63
N PRO A 573 34.84 5.22 0.20
CA PRO A 573 35.15 4.36 -0.92
C PRO A 573 34.99 5.14 -2.22
N ASP A 574 35.98 5.08 -3.11
CA ASP A 574 35.89 5.72 -4.43
C ASP A 574 34.97 4.91 -5.36
N THR A 575 33.67 5.10 -5.17
CA THR A 575 32.62 4.47 -5.97
C THR A 575 31.70 5.54 -6.56
N GLU A 576 31.09 5.23 -7.69
CA GLU A 576 30.07 6.07 -8.33
C GLU A 576 28.92 6.42 -7.36
N LYS A 577 28.58 5.48 -6.47
CA LYS A 577 27.58 5.68 -5.39
C LYS A 577 28.01 6.78 -4.42
N THR A 578 29.27 6.80 -3.98
CA THR A 578 29.81 7.87 -3.11
C THR A 578 29.77 9.21 -3.83
N ARG A 579 30.19 9.27 -5.10
CA ARG A 579 30.21 10.50 -5.92
C ARG A 579 28.80 11.10 -6.07
N ARG A 580 27.81 10.27 -6.43
CA ARG A 580 26.39 10.68 -6.52
C ARG A 580 25.84 11.14 -5.18
N LYS A 581 26.17 10.45 -4.09
CA LYS A 581 25.73 10.78 -2.73
C LYS A 581 26.27 12.16 -2.30
N VAL A 582 27.55 12.43 -2.54
CA VAL A 582 28.19 13.74 -2.26
C VAL A 582 27.55 14.85 -3.10
N HIS A 583 27.30 14.62 -4.39
CA HIS A 583 26.63 15.60 -5.25
C HIS A 583 25.20 15.91 -4.76
N LYS A 584 24.41 14.88 -4.42
CA LYS A 584 23.05 15.05 -3.89
C LYS A 584 23.05 15.85 -2.60
N PHE A 585 23.99 15.60 -1.69
CA PHE A 585 24.09 16.31 -0.42
C PHE A 585 24.56 17.76 -0.57
N THR A 586 25.60 18.03 -1.37
CA THR A 586 26.09 19.41 -1.57
C THR A 586 25.03 20.30 -2.22
N VAL A 587 24.24 19.77 -3.17
CA VAL A 587 23.08 20.48 -3.73
C VAL A 587 21.99 20.71 -2.68
N ARG A 588 21.66 19.70 -1.86
CA ARG A 588 20.67 19.84 -0.79
C ARG A 588 21.09 20.90 0.24
N TRP A 589 22.33 20.86 0.70
CA TRP A 589 22.85 21.81 1.68
C TRP A 589 22.99 23.23 1.14
N SER A 590 23.22 23.36 -0.17
CA SER A 590 23.15 24.67 -0.81
C SER A 590 21.73 25.25 -0.78
N ARG A 591 20.69 24.43 -0.98
CA ARG A 591 19.29 24.89 -0.87
C ARG A 591 18.90 25.27 0.54
N THR A 592 19.49 24.64 1.56
CA THR A 592 19.22 24.94 2.97
C THR A 592 20.13 26.04 3.54
N GLY A 593 20.92 26.73 2.70
CA GLY A 593 21.82 27.80 3.14
C GLY A 593 23.06 27.34 3.92
N ARG A 594 23.29 26.03 4.05
CA ARG A 594 24.47 25.47 4.74
C ARG A 594 25.75 25.56 3.91
N LEU A 595 25.60 25.60 2.58
CA LEU A 595 26.70 25.85 1.64
C LEU A 595 26.30 27.00 0.69
N VAL A 596 27.23 27.89 0.38
CA VAL A 596 27.04 28.89 -0.66
C VAL A 596 27.53 28.29 -1.98
N ARG A 597 26.70 28.37 -3.02
CA ARG A 597 27.04 27.87 -4.36
C ARG A 597 27.47 29.04 -5.24
N SER A 598 28.75 29.08 -5.59
CA SER A 598 29.36 30.17 -6.37
C SER A 598 29.49 29.83 -7.88
N GLY A 599 28.85 28.76 -8.34
CA GLY A 599 28.89 28.31 -9.74
C GLY A 599 28.41 26.86 -9.92
N ILE A 600 28.55 26.31 -11.13
CA ILE A 600 28.24 24.91 -11.40
C ILE A 600 29.31 24.03 -10.73
N GLY A 601 28.91 23.33 -9.66
CA GLY A 601 29.78 22.40 -8.95
C GLY A 601 30.81 23.04 -8.02
N PHE A 602 30.67 24.32 -7.68
CA PHE A 602 31.53 25.02 -6.71
C PHE A 602 30.76 25.36 -5.44
N PHE A 603 31.33 25.01 -4.29
CA PHE A 603 30.72 25.17 -2.98
C PHE A 603 31.70 25.80 -1.99
N GLN A 604 31.20 26.65 -1.10
CA GLN A 604 31.96 27.22 0.01
C GLN A 604 31.09 27.27 1.26
N LEU A 605 31.72 27.32 2.43
CA LEU A 605 31.02 27.66 3.66
C LEU A 605 30.61 29.14 3.61
N PRO A 606 29.46 29.53 4.18
CA PRO A 606 29.07 30.92 4.27
C PRO A 606 30.16 31.74 5.00
N ALA A 607 30.54 32.89 4.41
CA ALA A 607 31.58 33.75 4.94
C ALA A 607 31.04 34.52 6.17
N GLY A 608 31.17 33.91 7.34
CA GLY A 608 30.73 34.44 8.61
C GLY A 608 30.43 33.28 9.55
N GLY A 609 31.21 33.15 10.63
CA GLY A 609 31.05 32.09 11.64
C GLY A 609 29.74 32.14 12.43
N ASP A 610 28.76 32.93 11.99
CA ASP A 610 27.39 32.86 12.46
C ASP A 610 26.73 31.64 11.82
N SER A 611 26.74 30.54 12.57
CA SER A 611 25.82 29.43 12.36
C SER A 611 24.43 29.97 11.98
N ALA A 612 23.93 29.52 10.83
CA ALA A 612 22.72 29.98 10.15
C ALA A 612 21.64 30.64 11.04
N PRO A 613 21.08 31.80 10.65
CA PRO A 613 19.95 32.37 11.37
C PRO A 613 18.78 31.38 11.33
N ARG A 614 18.26 31.08 12.52
CA ARG A 614 16.94 30.43 12.70
C ARG A 614 15.90 31.21 11.92
N GLU A 615 15.00 30.47 11.28
CA GLU A 615 13.91 30.97 10.43
C GLU A 615 13.20 32.18 11.07
N SER A 616 13.38 33.36 10.45
CA SER A 616 12.51 34.51 10.67
C SER A 616 11.85 34.90 9.35
N ARG A 617 10.57 34.54 9.25
CA ARG A 617 9.45 35.18 8.54
C ARG A 617 9.85 36.33 7.59
N LEU A 618 9.73 36.09 6.28
CA LEU A 618 9.70 37.15 5.26
C LEU A 618 8.24 37.47 4.92
N GLU A 619 7.76 38.62 5.41
CA GLU A 619 6.60 39.31 4.84
C GLU A 619 7.00 39.91 3.49
N VAL A 620 6.18 39.71 2.45
CA VAL A 620 6.34 40.37 1.15
C VAL A 620 5.05 41.14 0.84
N ASN A 621 5.18 42.47 0.82
CA ASN A 621 4.16 43.41 0.38
C ASN A 621 4.39 43.74 -1.12
N PRO A 622 3.37 43.69 -2.00
CA PRO A 622 3.58 43.86 -3.44
C PRO A 622 3.18 45.26 -3.92
N THR A 623 4.09 45.97 -4.58
CA THR A 623 3.71 47.11 -5.44
C THR A 623 4.51 47.19 -6.74
N ALA A 624 3.74 47.42 -7.82
CA ALA A 624 4.07 48.13 -9.06
C ALA A 624 4.71 47.39 -10.26
N LYS A 625 3.81 46.88 -11.13
CA LYS A 625 3.67 47.16 -12.58
C LYS A 625 4.94 47.45 -13.41
N ALA A 626 5.13 46.67 -14.49
CA ALA A 626 5.18 47.22 -15.86
C ALA A 626 5.05 46.13 -16.96
N LYS A 627 3.93 46.22 -17.68
CA LYS A 627 3.71 46.03 -19.13
C LYS A 627 4.91 45.51 -19.97
N ASN A 628 4.76 44.32 -20.57
CA ASN A 628 4.72 44.23 -22.04
C ASN A 628 4.15 42.91 -22.55
N ARG A 629 3.15 43.05 -23.42
CA ARG A 629 2.42 42.01 -24.14
C ARG A 629 3.13 41.82 -25.48
N LYS A 630 3.52 40.59 -25.85
CA LYS A 630 3.53 40.21 -27.26
C LYS A 630 3.19 38.72 -27.43
N LYS A 631 2.24 38.50 -28.33
CA LYS A 631 1.55 37.25 -28.67
C LYS A 631 2.53 36.17 -29.14
N SER A 632 2.42 34.98 -28.57
CA SER A 632 2.65 33.73 -29.28
C SER A 632 1.52 32.76 -28.94
N LYS A 633 0.73 32.43 -29.96
CA LYS A 633 -0.28 31.37 -29.94
C LYS A 633 0.50 30.05 -29.94
N GLY A 634 0.64 29.44 -28.77
CA GLY A 634 1.16 28.09 -28.62
C GLY A 634 0.20 27.31 -27.73
N ILE A 635 -0.31 26.20 -28.26
CA ILE A 635 -1.14 25.24 -27.54
C ILE A 635 -0.30 24.70 -26.38
N VAL A 636 -0.59 25.16 -25.16
CA VAL A 636 0.02 24.65 -23.93
C VAL A 636 -0.92 23.62 -23.34
N THR A 637 -0.42 22.40 -23.22
CA THR A 637 -1.05 21.25 -22.61
C THR A 637 -1.29 21.45 -21.11
N ASP A 638 -2.41 20.93 -20.64
CA ASP A 638 -3.12 21.21 -19.38
C ASP A 638 -2.46 20.75 -18.06
N ALA A 639 -1.15 20.48 -18.03
CA ALA A 639 -0.50 19.81 -16.89
C ALA A 639 -0.24 20.70 -15.64
N LYS A 640 -0.56 22.00 -15.66
CA LYS A 640 -0.37 22.93 -14.52
C LYS A 640 -1.64 23.33 -13.78
N SER A 641 -2.82 22.86 -14.22
CA SER A 641 -4.10 23.25 -13.59
C SER A 641 -4.60 22.27 -12.51
N GLU A 642 -4.02 21.07 -12.45
CA GLU A 642 -4.43 19.99 -11.56
C GLU A 642 -4.24 20.29 -10.05
N PRO A 643 -3.10 20.82 -9.56
CA PRO A 643 -2.90 21.04 -8.12
C PRO A 643 -3.79 22.16 -7.55
N VAL A 644 -4.30 23.07 -8.40
CA VAL A 644 -5.22 24.14 -7.97
C VAL A 644 -6.65 23.62 -7.88
N ARG A 645 -7.04 22.70 -8.77
CA ARG A 645 -8.38 22.07 -8.72
C ARG A 645 -8.52 21.15 -7.52
N GLU A 646 -7.50 20.37 -7.20
CA GLU A 646 -7.50 19.44 -6.07
C GLU A 646 -7.60 20.18 -4.72
N ARG A 647 -6.77 21.22 -4.51
CA ARG A 647 -6.85 22.07 -3.30
C ARG A 647 -8.21 22.73 -3.11
N LYS A 648 -8.86 23.15 -4.20
CA LYS A 648 -10.20 23.76 -4.14
C LYS A 648 -11.28 22.74 -3.79
N ALA A 649 -11.16 21.50 -4.27
CA ALA A 649 -12.09 20.43 -3.93
C ALA A 649 -11.94 20.02 -2.45
N GLU A 650 -10.71 19.93 -1.96
CA GLU A 650 -10.39 19.61 -0.56
C GLU A 650 -10.90 20.69 0.40
N ALA A 651 -10.64 21.97 0.10
CA ALA A 651 -11.15 23.08 0.89
C ALA A 651 -12.69 23.10 0.97
N LYS A 652 -13.36 22.79 -0.15
CA LYS A 652 -14.83 22.69 -0.19
C LYS A 652 -15.35 21.53 0.67
N ALA A 653 -14.66 20.39 0.67
CA ALA A 653 -15.03 19.24 1.49
C ALA A 653 -14.85 19.54 3.00
N MET A 654 -13.74 20.17 3.38
CA MET A 654 -13.49 20.59 4.76
C MET A 654 -14.49 21.63 5.25
N GLY A 655 -14.80 22.65 4.45
CA GLY A 655 -15.83 23.64 4.78
C GLY A 655 -17.20 22.99 4.99
N GLY A 656 -17.55 21.98 4.18
CA GLY A 656 -18.76 21.18 4.36
C GLY A 656 -18.76 20.38 5.67
N ALA A 657 -17.63 19.78 6.04
CA ALA A 657 -17.49 19.02 7.28
C ALA A 657 -17.65 19.91 8.52
N ILE A 658 -17.06 21.11 8.54
CA ILE A 658 -17.19 22.07 9.65
C ILE A 658 -18.67 22.46 9.84
N LEU A 659 -19.38 22.78 8.76
CA LEU A 659 -20.81 23.12 8.81
C LEU A 659 -21.67 21.95 9.30
N ALA A 660 -21.35 20.72 8.88
CA ALA A 660 -22.05 19.53 9.36
C ALA A 660 -21.86 19.32 10.86
N VAL A 661 -20.65 19.53 11.40
CA VAL A 661 -20.40 19.42 12.84
C VAL A 661 -21.09 20.53 13.63
N LEU A 662 -21.09 21.78 13.14
CA LEU A 662 -21.83 22.88 13.77
C LEU A 662 -23.34 22.58 13.85
N ALA A 663 -23.91 22.08 12.75
CA ALA A 663 -25.32 21.69 12.70
C ALA A 663 -25.63 20.52 13.63
N ALA A 664 -24.78 19.49 13.68
CA ALA A 664 -24.94 18.35 14.59
C ALA A 664 -24.83 18.73 16.07
N ARG A 665 -24.14 19.84 16.38
CA ARG A 665 -24.03 20.40 17.73
C ARG A 665 -25.10 21.44 18.05
N GLU A 666 -26.06 21.67 17.14
CA GLU A 666 -27.11 22.68 17.27
C GLU A 666 -26.57 24.10 17.53
N LEU A 667 -25.35 24.39 17.07
CA LEU A 667 -24.77 25.72 17.18
C LEU A 667 -25.31 26.58 16.02
N ALA A 668 -26.01 27.66 16.36
CA ALA A 668 -26.55 28.59 15.38
C ALA A 668 -25.42 29.19 14.54
N VAL A 669 -25.48 29.01 13.22
CA VAL A 669 -24.51 29.54 12.26
C VAL A 669 -25.13 30.72 11.53
N SER A 670 -24.55 31.92 11.69
CA SER A 670 -24.97 33.07 10.89
C SER A 670 -24.65 32.86 9.40
N HIS A 671 -25.49 33.41 8.52
CA HIS A 671 -25.28 33.30 7.07
C HIS A 671 -23.93 33.89 6.62
N GLU A 672 -23.40 34.87 7.36
CA GLU A 672 -22.08 35.45 7.13
C GLU A 672 -20.96 34.44 7.46
N LEU A 673 -21.05 33.75 8.61
CA LEU A 673 -20.09 32.73 8.99
C LEU A 673 -20.10 31.55 8.02
N GLU A 674 -21.29 31.10 7.59
CA GLU A 674 -21.42 30.04 6.59
C GLU A 674 -20.73 30.42 5.27
N ALA A 675 -20.99 31.65 4.78
CA ALA A 675 -20.35 32.15 3.57
C ALA A 675 -18.82 32.22 3.72
N ARG A 676 -18.32 32.63 4.89
CA ARG A 676 -16.89 32.71 5.18
C ARG A 676 -16.23 31.32 5.24
N ILE A 677 -16.89 30.33 5.83
CA ILE A 677 -16.42 28.93 5.84
C ILE A 677 -16.34 28.38 4.41
N ARG A 678 -17.38 28.58 3.61
CA ARG A 678 -17.42 28.09 2.21
C ARG A 678 -16.42 28.80 1.29
N ALA A 679 -16.09 30.06 1.58
CA ALA A 679 -15.15 30.86 0.79
C ALA A 679 -13.68 30.60 1.14
N THR A 680 -13.40 30.02 2.30
CA THR A 680 -12.02 29.79 2.75
C THR A 680 -11.37 28.68 1.91
N THR A 681 -10.25 29.01 1.27
CA THR A 681 -9.44 28.05 0.47
C THR A 681 -8.14 27.64 1.16
N ASP A 682 -7.84 28.24 2.31
CA ASP A 682 -6.66 27.94 3.11
C ASP A 682 -6.92 26.70 3.98
N LEU A 683 -6.25 25.60 3.64
CA LEU A 683 -6.45 24.30 4.30
C LEU A 683 -5.97 24.32 5.75
N ASP A 684 -4.97 25.13 6.10
CA ASP A 684 -4.47 25.21 7.47
C ASP A 684 -5.47 25.93 8.39
N THR A 685 -6.13 26.98 7.89
CA THR A 685 -7.24 27.63 8.60
C THR A 685 -8.42 26.68 8.77
N LEU A 686 -8.81 25.94 7.72
CA LEU A 686 -9.90 24.96 7.81
C LEU A 686 -9.59 23.80 8.78
N ASN A 687 -8.33 23.32 8.80
CA ASN A 687 -7.89 22.30 9.75
C ASN A 687 -7.91 22.79 11.20
N ARG A 688 -7.56 24.05 11.48
CA ARG A 688 -7.72 24.59 12.83
C ARG A 688 -9.18 24.67 13.23
N TRP A 689 -10.04 25.15 12.33
CA TRP A 689 -11.48 25.22 12.59
C TRP A 689 -12.09 23.84 12.83
N ILE A 690 -11.70 22.79 12.09
CA ILE A 690 -12.23 21.44 12.32
C ILE A 690 -11.79 20.84 13.65
N GLN A 691 -10.64 21.25 14.20
CA GLN A 691 -10.22 20.85 15.54
C GLN A 691 -11.00 21.62 16.62
N CYS A 692 -11.18 22.93 16.43
CA CYS A 692 -11.88 23.79 17.40
C CYS A 692 -13.40 23.57 17.40
N VAL A 693 -14.02 23.20 16.28
CA VAL A 693 -15.48 23.05 16.16
C VAL A 693 -16.05 21.98 17.07
N VAL A 694 -15.23 21.03 17.51
CA VAL A 694 -15.63 19.97 18.44
C VAL A 694 -15.85 20.53 19.85
N THR A 695 -15.10 21.55 20.26
CA THR A 695 -15.12 22.12 21.62
C THR A 695 -15.67 23.54 21.68
N ALA A 696 -15.91 24.19 20.54
CA ALA A 696 -16.41 25.55 20.47
C ALA A 696 -17.75 25.71 21.22
N VAL A 697 -17.90 26.81 21.98
CA VAL A 697 -19.13 27.12 22.74
C VAL A 697 -20.17 27.83 21.86
N SER A 698 -19.71 28.54 20.83
CA SER A 698 -20.52 29.18 19.79
C SER A 698 -19.87 28.99 18.42
N ALA A 699 -20.63 29.18 17.34
CA ALA A 699 -20.08 29.09 15.99
C ALA A 699 -19.08 30.24 15.73
N GLU A 700 -19.31 31.42 16.31
CA GLU A 700 -18.47 32.61 16.20
C GLU A 700 -17.08 32.42 16.82
N ALA A 701 -16.95 31.58 17.86
CA ALA A 701 -15.67 31.29 18.51
C ALA A 701 -14.63 30.68 17.54
N LEU A 702 -15.06 30.07 16.43
CA LEU A 702 -14.17 29.61 15.38
C LEU A 702 -13.35 30.74 14.74
N LEU A 703 -13.91 31.96 14.68
CA LEU A 703 -13.24 33.10 14.08
C LEU A 703 -12.17 33.72 14.98
N GLU A 704 -12.21 33.43 16.29
CA GLU A 704 -11.29 33.97 17.28
C GLU A 704 -10.02 33.14 17.45
N VAL A 705 -9.92 31.99 16.76
CA VAL A 705 -8.74 31.11 16.81
C VAL A 705 -7.50 31.87 16.30
N PRO A 706 -6.49 32.12 17.14
CA PRO A 706 -5.31 32.89 16.77
C PRO A 706 -4.58 32.29 15.57
N LYS A 707 -4.05 33.17 14.70
CA LYS A 707 -3.10 32.77 13.68
C LYS A 707 -1.72 32.64 14.31
N ASP A 708 -1.44 31.49 14.92
CA ASP A 708 -0.07 31.14 15.35
C ASP A 708 0.91 31.17 14.16
#